data_AF-A0A429VDK0-F1
#
_entry.id   AF-A0A429VDK0-F1
#
_cell.length_a   1.000
_cell.length_b   1.000
_cell.length_c   1.000
_cell.angle_alpha   90.00
_cell.angle_beta   90.00
_cell.angle_gamma   90.00
#
_symmetry.space_group_name_H-M   'P 1'
#
loop_
_entity.id
_entity.type
_entity.pdbx_description
1 polymer ?
#
loop_
_entity_poly.entity_id
_entity_poly.type
_entity_poly.pdbx_seq_one_letter_code
_entity_poly.pdbx_strand_id
1 'polypeptide(L)'
;MTAIRYADETRFDWRGTGAAAGGLVAVLILLGMVVMVALTNESRERALAAERHAYDVALVARSADTSINRAEAALGRFVLDEDTRGSGNIYLSQWRLADRQIDDLEQLVRKSPAQRARVAELRRLFEQRNQEFFPAARSASTAKGEGGTAWFFAAAKSGTGLQLTRKLNEISAAERDALRARIEQSQFLSGEADRLTGYLSWLGVLVGFAAIFMGAVAVEAIRQNAAARKEAESEAGRASELENAVRERTQELWDANQRLKAEAQEREAAEAQLRQVQKMEAVGQLTGGIAHDFNNMLAVVVGGLDLARRRLNGPRREVLIHLNNAMEGATRAAALTRRLLSFARSEPLLPARVDTAELIGGMSDLLDRTLGERIQIELELSAAPWPVFVDGHQLENAIVNLAVNARDAMEGQGRLIIRSDNVTVANNEVGDIRGGDYVRISVVDNGSGMSAEVLERAFEPFFTTKAVGKGTGLGLSQIFGFAHQSGGEVGIESEIGRGTTVSLYLPRTHVEPAEVRMHPAALQRIEAEPSVPGARILLVEDDPRVRAATIGALEDLDYEPVACSSGAEALVAFEKERFELVISDVIMPEMTGPELIRVLKRRREDFAVLFVTGYVGEGEGEDLRGYEMLRKPFTVGALANAVASAIGRMPRQPDEAAA
;
A
#
# COMPACT_ATOMS: atom_id res chain seq x y z
N MET A 1 21.22 -38.34 -11.65
CA MET A 1 20.67 -38.21 -13.02
C MET A 1 19.48 -37.26 -12.87
N THR A 2 19.46 -36.04 -13.39
CA THR A 2 19.77 -35.64 -14.77
C THR A 2 20.17 -34.16 -14.78
N ALA A 3 21.29 -33.85 -15.41
CA ALA A 3 21.83 -32.50 -15.54
C ALA A 3 21.09 -31.72 -16.65
N ILE A 4 20.64 -30.51 -16.36
CA ILE A 4 20.22 -29.54 -17.37
C ILE A 4 21.25 -28.41 -17.37
N ARG A 5 21.89 -28.25 -18.52
CA ARG A 5 23.05 -27.38 -18.79
C ARG A 5 22.68 -25.91 -18.65
N TYR A 6 23.59 -25.17 -18.00
CA TYR A 6 23.78 -23.74 -18.18
C TYR A 6 24.03 -23.44 -19.66
N ALA A 7 23.17 -22.63 -20.27
CA ALA A 7 23.45 -21.94 -21.53
C ALA A 7 23.85 -20.51 -21.16
N ASP A 8 25.17 -20.28 -21.18
CA ASP A 8 25.79 -18.98 -21.02
C ASP A 8 25.63 -18.21 -22.34
N GLU A 9 24.57 -17.40 -22.45
CA GLU A 9 24.39 -16.47 -23.57
C GLU A 9 25.38 -15.31 -23.43
N THR A 10 26.61 -15.55 -23.89
CA THR A 10 27.55 -14.48 -24.23
C THR A 10 26.99 -13.69 -25.41
N ARG A 11 26.16 -12.67 -25.13
CA ARG A 11 25.82 -11.63 -26.11
C ARG A 11 27.10 -10.93 -26.54
N PHE A 12 27.70 -11.43 -27.62
CA PHE A 12 28.82 -10.79 -28.29
C PHE A 12 28.41 -9.37 -28.69
N ASP A 13 29.06 -8.37 -28.11
CA ASP A 13 28.76 -6.97 -28.36
C ASP A 13 29.31 -6.55 -29.74
N TRP A 14 28.53 -6.86 -30.78
CA TRP A 14 28.80 -6.49 -32.17
C TRP A 14 28.95 -4.97 -32.36
N ARG A 15 28.42 -4.16 -31.43
CA ARG A 15 28.47 -2.69 -31.52
C ARG A 15 29.84 -2.15 -31.12
N GLY A 16 30.43 -2.67 -30.03
CA GLY A 16 31.78 -2.28 -29.60
C GLY A 16 32.88 -2.79 -30.53
N THR A 17 32.78 -4.04 -30.98
CA THR A 17 33.76 -4.66 -31.88
C THR A 17 33.69 -4.11 -33.31
N GLY A 18 32.49 -3.81 -33.82
CA GLY A 18 32.29 -3.17 -35.12
C GLY A 18 32.82 -1.73 -35.18
N ALA A 19 32.63 -0.95 -34.11
CA ALA A 19 33.17 0.40 -34.01
C ALA A 19 34.71 0.40 -33.95
N ALA A 20 35.31 -0.53 -33.20
CA ALA A 20 36.76 -0.68 -33.13
C ALA A 20 37.37 -1.13 -34.47
N ALA A 21 36.74 -2.07 -35.17
CA ALA A 21 37.16 -2.52 -36.49
C ALA A 21 37.05 -1.39 -37.55
N GLY A 22 35.96 -0.63 -37.52
CA GLY A 22 35.78 0.54 -38.39
C GLY A 22 36.82 1.65 -38.13
N GLY A 23 37.12 1.92 -36.86
CA GLY A 23 38.18 2.85 -36.47
C GLY A 23 39.56 2.45 -36.97
N LEU A 24 39.90 1.15 -36.86
CA LEU A 24 41.18 0.63 -37.34
C LEU A 24 41.33 0.78 -38.86
N VAL A 25 40.28 0.45 -39.63
CA VAL A 25 40.29 0.60 -41.09
C VAL A 25 40.41 2.07 -41.50
N ALA A 26 39.70 2.98 -40.82
CA ALA A 26 39.81 4.41 -41.08
C ALA A 26 41.23 4.94 -40.80
N VAL A 27 41.87 4.52 -39.70
CA VAL A 27 43.24 4.89 -39.36
C VAL A 27 44.24 4.38 -40.41
N LEU A 28 44.09 3.14 -40.90
CA LEU A 28 44.97 2.59 -41.93
C LEU A 28 44.84 3.33 -43.27
N ILE A 29 43.62 3.73 -43.65
CA ILE A 29 43.38 4.54 -44.86
C ILE A 29 43.99 5.93 -44.71
N LEU A 30 43.81 6.57 -43.54
CA LEU A 30 44.37 7.90 -43.26
C LEU A 30 45.90 7.86 -43.25
N LEU A 31 46.50 6.82 -42.67
CA LEU A 31 47.94 6.59 -42.68
C LEU A 31 48.46 6.38 -44.11
N GLY A 32 47.76 5.58 -44.92
CA GLY A 32 48.10 5.40 -46.35
C GLY A 32 48.03 6.71 -47.14
N MET A 33 47.02 7.54 -46.88
CA MET A 33 46.89 8.86 -47.50
C MET A 33 48.00 9.81 -47.07
N VAL A 34 48.37 9.83 -45.79
CA VAL A 34 49.48 10.66 -45.27
C VAL A 34 50.81 10.26 -45.90
N VAL A 35 51.10 8.95 -45.99
CA VAL A 35 52.32 8.44 -46.64
C VAL A 35 52.34 8.82 -48.13
N MET A 36 51.21 8.70 -48.82
CA MET A 36 51.10 9.07 -50.25
C MET A 36 51.28 10.58 -50.47
N VAL A 37 50.68 11.42 -49.63
CA VAL A 37 50.87 12.88 -49.67
C VAL A 37 52.33 13.23 -49.40
N ALA A 38 52.99 12.57 -48.44
CA ALA A 38 54.40 12.79 -48.16
C ALA A 38 55.30 12.45 -49.36
N LEU A 39 55.07 11.29 -50.01
CA LEU A 39 55.80 10.89 -51.22
C LEU A 39 55.56 11.86 -52.40
N THR A 40 54.32 12.29 -52.57
CA THR A 40 53.94 13.26 -53.61
C THR A 40 54.59 14.61 -53.36
N ASN A 41 54.61 15.07 -52.11
CA ASN A 41 55.19 16.35 -51.73
C ASN A 41 56.71 16.35 -51.92
N GLU A 42 57.39 15.25 -51.57
CA GLU A 42 58.83 15.09 -51.80
C GLU A 42 59.17 15.12 -53.29
N SER A 43 58.36 14.48 -54.14
CA SER A 43 58.54 14.53 -55.60
C SER A 43 58.38 15.96 -56.15
N ARG A 44 57.41 16.71 -55.62
CA ARG A 44 57.14 18.11 -55.99
C ARG A 44 58.27 19.04 -55.54
N GLU A 45 58.79 18.85 -54.33
CA GLU A 45 59.94 19.62 -53.83
C GLU A 45 61.19 19.41 -54.69
N ARG A 46 61.48 18.17 -55.11
CA ARG A 46 62.61 17.89 -56.00
C ARG A 46 62.43 18.54 -57.38
N ALA A 47 61.21 18.54 -57.93
CA ALA A 47 60.90 19.21 -59.19
C ALA A 47 61.09 20.73 -59.11
N LEU A 48 60.59 21.36 -58.03
CA LEU A 48 60.76 22.79 -57.78
C LEU A 48 62.23 23.17 -57.58
N ALA A 49 63.01 22.34 -56.89
CA ALA A 49 64.44 22.57 -56.71
C ALA A 49 65.20 22.51 -58.05
N ALA A 50 64.83 21.59 -58.96
CA ALA A 50 65.41 21.49 -60.30
C ALA A 50 65.01 22.67 -61.20
N GLU A 51 63.76 23.14 -61.11
CA GLU A 51 63.27 24.33 -61.82
C GLU A 51 64.01 25.60 -61.36
N ARG A 52 64.16 25.78 -60.04
CA ARG A 52 64.90 26.90 -59.46
C ARG A 52 66.36 26.90 -59.91
N HIS A 53 67.02 25.75 -59.89
CA HIS A 53 68.39 25.61 -60.39
C HIS A 53 68.53 26.02 -61.86
N ALA A 54 67.61 25.58 -62.73
CA ALA A 54 67.63 25.95 -64.14
C ALA A 54 67.40 27.46 -64.37
N TYR A 55 66.55 28.07 -63.54
CA TYR A 55 66.33 29.51 -63.55
C TYR A 55 67.59 30.29 -63.13
N ASP A 56 68.26 29.88 -62.06
CA ASP A 56 69.48 30.53 -61.55
C ASP A 56 70.61 30.50 -62.61
N VAL A 57 70.81 29.35 -63.28
CA VAL A 57 71.78 29.22 -64.39
C VAL A 57 71.46 30.19 -65.55
N ALA A 58 70.20 30.25 -65.97
CA ALA A 58 69.78 31.15 -67.06
C ALA A 58 69.90 32.63 -66.69
N LEU A 59 69.61 32.99 -65.42
CA LEU A 59 69.72 34.36 -64.93
C LEU A 59 71.17 34.83 -64.88
N VAL A 60 72.07 33.99 -64.35
CA VAL A 60 73.51 34.31 -64.28
C VAL A 60 74.12 34.41 -65.68
N ALA A 61 73.79 33.47 -66.58
CA ALA A 61 74.25 33.53 -67.98
C ALA A 61 73.77 34.81 -68.70
N ARG A 62 72.51 35.21 -68.53
CA ARG A 62 71.98 36.45 -69.10
C ARG A 62 72.62 37.72 -68.49
N SER A 63 72.92 37.66 -67.20
CA SER A 63 73.60 38.76 -66.51
C SER A 63 75.04 38.91 -67.00
N ALA A 64 75.76 37.80 -67.19
CA ALA A 64 77.08 37.78 -67.81
C ALA A 64 77.06 38.37 -69.23
N ASP A 65 76.11 37.95 -70.09
CA ASP A 65 75.96 38.51 -71.44
C ASP A 65 75.72 40.03 -71.40
N THR A 66 74.87 40.49 -70.48
CA THR A 66 74.58 41.93 -70.31
C THR A 66 75.80 42.71 -69.84
N SER A 67 76.57 42.18 -68.87
CA SER A 67 77.77 42.82 -68.36
C SER A 67 78.90 42.83 -69.39
N ILE A 68 79.06 41.77 -70.19
CA ILE A 68 79.99 41.73 -71.34
C ILE A 68 79.61 42.82 -72.34
N ASN A 69 78.36 42.84 -72.81
CA ASN A 69 77.90 43.85 -73.78
C ASN A 69 78.06 45.29 -73.28
N ARG A 70 77.81 45.54 -71.98
CA ARG A 70 78.04 46.86 -71.36
C ARG A 70 79.52 47.20 -71.28
N ALA A 71 80.37 46.23 -70.96
CA ALA A 71 81.82 46.42 -70.95
C ALA A 71 82.33 46.72 -72.36
N GLU A 72 81.90 45.99 -73.39
CA GLU A 72 82.27 46.26 -74.78
C GLU A 72 81.85 47.67 -75.22
N ALA A 73 80.63 48.09 -74.91
CA ALA A 73 80.14 49.43 -75.23
C ALA A 73 80.89 50.53 -74.46
N ALA A 74 81.24 50.29 -73.19
CA ALA A 74 82.03 51.21 -72.39
C ALA A 74 83.48 51.31 -72.88
N LEU A 75 84.07 50.21 -73.34
CA LEU A 75 85.39 50.21 -73.96
C LEU A 75 85.38 51.00 -75.26
N GLY A 76 84.34 50.85 -76.09
CA GLY A 76 84.16 51.64 -77.30
C GLY A 76 84.13 53.15 -77.02
N ARG A 77 83.43 53.59 -75.97
CA ARG A 77 83.47 54.99 -75.52
C ARG A 77 84.83 55.38 -74.95
N PHE A 78 85.42 54.52 -74.12
CA PHE A 78 86.71 54.78 -73.48
C PHE A 78 87.84 55.00 -74.49
N VAL A 79 87.80 54.26 -75.60
CA VAL A 79 88.77 54.41 -76.69
C VAL A 79 88.56 55.71 -77.48
N LEU A 80 87.37 56.32 -77.42
CA LEU A 80 87.06 57.59 -78.09
C LEU A 80 87.30 58.82 -77.20
N ASP A 81 86.93 58.73 -75.92
CA ASP A 81 87.03 59.84 -74.96
C ASP A 81 88.33 59.84 -74.14
N GLU A 82 89.04 58.71 -74.08
CA GLU A 82 90.22 58.46 -73.24
C GLU A 82 90.00 58.77 -71.74
N ASP A 83 88.74 58.85 -71.30
CA ASP A 83 88.37 59.16 -69.91
C ASP A 83 88.48 57.92 -69.03
N THR A 84 89.61 57.87 -68.32
CA THR A 84 89.91 56.79 -67.38
C THR A 84 88.97 56.80 -66.17
N ARG A 85 88.47 57.98 -65.74
CA ARG A 85 87.63 58.09 -64.54
C ARG A 85 86.17 57.74 -64.83
N GLY A 86 85.67 58.02 -66.03
CA GLY A 86 84.33 57.65 -66.49
C GLY A 86 84.31 56.31 -67.24
N SER A 87 84.48 56.37 -68.56
CA SER A 87 84.30 55.23 -69.45
C SER A 87 85.24 54.06 -69.15
N GLY A 88 86.50 54.32 -68.78
CA GLY A 88 87.48 53.29 -68.41
C GLY A 88 87.12 52.50 -67.14
N ASN A 89 86.65 53.20 -66.10
CA ASN A 89 86.16 52.56 -64.87
C ASN A 89 84.89 51.73 -65.12
N ILE A 90 83.98 52.21 -65.97
CA ILE A 90 82.78 51.45 -66.34
C ILE A 90 83.18 50.17 -67.09
N TYR A 91 84.11 50.25 -68.05
CA TYR A 91 84.63 49.05 -68.72
C TYR A 91 85.22 48.04 -67.73
N LEU A 92 86.18 48.45 -66.90
CA LEU A 92 86.86 47.54 -65.97
C LEU A 92 85.89 46.94 -64.94
N SER A 93 84.94 47.73 -64.43
CA SER A 93 83.95 47.25 -63.46
C SER A 93 82.96 46.26 -64.08
N GLN A 94 82.46 46.53 -65.30
CA GLN A 94 81.56 45.62 -66.00
C GLN A 94 82.28 44.33 -66.45
N TRP A 95 83.54 44.44 -66.88
CA TRP A 95 84.34 43.26 -67.25
C TRP A 95 84.65 42.36 -66.05
N ARG A 96 85.04 42.93 -64.90
CA ARG A 96 85.21 42.17 -63.65
C ARG A 96 83.90 41.61 -63.11
N LEU A 97 82.78 42.26 -63.36
CA LEU A 97 81.47 41.74 -62.99
C LEU A 97 81.09 40.53 -63.86
N ALA A 98 81.34 40.61 -65.16
CA ALA A 98 81.16 39.47 -66.06
C ALA A 98 82.05 38.28 -65.68
N ASP A 99 83.31 38.54 -65.33
CA ASP A 99 84.26 37.51 -64.85
C ASP A 99 83.72 36.75 -63.63
N ARG A 100 83.26 37.49 -62.61
CA ARG A 100 82.62 36.89 -61.42
C ARG A 100 81.34 36.12 -61.75
N GLN A 101 80.51 36.62 -62.66
CA GLN A 101 79.29 35.93 -63.07
C GLN A 101 79.59 34.63 -63.82
N ILE A 102 80.70 34.56 -64.56
CA ILE A 102 81.17 33.32 -65.19
C ILE A 102 81.64 32.33 -64.12
N ASP A 103 82.33 32.78 -63.08
CA ASP A 103 82.73 31.94 -61.94
C ASP A 103 81.51 31.40 -61.17
N ASP A 104 80.51 32.25 -60.94
CA ASP A 104 79.24 31.84 -60.32
C ASP A 104 78.52 30.78 -61.18
N LEU A 105 78.54 30.97 -62.51
CA LEU A 105 77.97 30.00 -63.45
C LEU A 105 78.71 28.65 -63.37
N GLU A 106 80.04 28.65 -63.26
CA GLU A 106 80.84 27.44 -63.08
C GLU A 106 80.50 26.70 -61.77
N GLN A 107 80.29 27.43 -60.69
CA GLN A 107 79.88 26.86 -59.40
C GLN A 107 78.48 26.24 -59.47
N LEU A 108 77.52 26.94 -60.08
CA LEU A 108 76.16 26.44 -60.25
C LEU A 108 76.15 25.12 -61.05
N VAL A 109 76.91 25.05 -62.15
CA VAL A 109 76.92 23.87 -63.00
C VAL A 109 77.89 22.77 -62.55
N ARG A 110 78.56 22.92 -61.40
CA ARG A 110 79.62 21.99 -60.93
C ARG A 110 79.18 20.54 -60.92
N LYS A 111 77.90 20.26 -60.64
CA LYS A 111 77.36 18.88 -60.57
C LYS A 111 77.04 18.26 -61.94
N SER A 112 76.99 19.04 -63.02
CA SER A 112 76.64 18.58 -64.37
C SER A 112 77.90 18.56 -65.26
N PRO A 113 78.46 17.37 -65.57
CA PRO A 113 79.67 17.27 -66.38
C PRO A 113 79.53 17.92 -67.77
N ALA A 114 78.35 17.79 -68.39
CA ALA A 114 78.07 18.36 -69.70
C ALA A 114 77.99 19.90 -69.67
N GLN A 115 77.37 20.49 -68.65
CA GLN A 115 77.31 21.95 -68.50
C GLN A 115 78.66 22.55 -68.10
N ARG A 116 79.42 21.85 -67.25
CA ARG A 116 80.78 22.27 -66.88
C ARG A 116 81.68 22.41 -68.12
N ALA A 117 81.56 21.49 -69.09
CA ALA A 117 82.28 21.59 -70.36
C ALA A 117 81.89 22.84 -71.16
N ARG A 118 80.60 23.19 -71.21
CA ARG A 118 80.12 24.40 -71.91
C ARG A 118 80.60 25.69 -71.25
N VAL A 119 80.59 25.75 -69.91
CA VAL A 119 81.09 26.91 -69.15
C VAL A 119 82.61 27.02 -69.26
N ALA A 120 83.35 25.91 -69.30
CA ALA A 120 84.79 25.94 -69.55
C ALA A 120 85.12 26.51 -70.94
N GLU A 121 84.34 26.19 -71.97
CA GLU A 121 84.48 26.77 -73.31
C GLU A 121 84.11 28.26 -73.33
N LEU A 122 83.05 28.67 -72.62
CA LEU A 122 82.72 30.08 -72.39
C LEU A 122 83.88 30.85 -71.74
N ARG A 123 84.50 30.29 -70.69
CA ARG A 123 85.65 30.88 -70.01
C ARG A 123 86.83 31.09 -70.97
N ARG A 124 87.10 30.11 -71.84
CA ARG A 124 88.15 30.23 -72.88
C ARG A 124 87.85 31.35 -73.87
N LEU A 125 86.60 31.44 -74.33
CA LEU A 125 86.17 32.53 -75.23
C LEU A 125 86.24 33.90 -74.54
N PHE A 126 85.92 33.98 -73.24
CA PHE A 126 85.97 35.23 -72.47
C PHE A 126 87.41 35.70 -72.28
N GLU A 127 88.34 34.79 -71.98
CA GLU A 127 89.76 35.11 -71.88
C GLU A 127 90.35 35.51 -73.23
N GLN A 128 89.95 34.82 -74.31
CA GLN A 128 90.35 35.22 -75.67
C GLN A 128 89.83 36.63 -75.99
N ARG A 129 88.59 36.93 -75.64
CA ARG A 129 88.00 38.27 -75.83
C ARG A 129 88.72 39.34 -75.02
N ASN A 130 89.12 39.01 -73.78
CA ASN A 130 89.93 39.88 -72.93
C ASN A 130 91.27 40.23 -73.62
N GLN A 131 91.95 39.23 -74.19
CA GLN A 131 93.21 39.42 -74.91
C GLN A 131 93.04 40.28 -76.18
N GLU A 132 91.92 40.15 -76.90
CA GLU A 132 91.60 40.99 -78.06
C GLU A 132 91.39 42.45 -77.69
N PHE A 133 90.71 42.72 -76.56
CA PHE A 133 90.45 44.08 -76.08
C PHE A 133 91.59 44.71 -75.29
N PHE A 134 92.49 43.91 -74.74
CA PHE A 134 93.58 44.38 -73.89
C PHE A 134 94.47 45.46 -74.57
N PRO A 135 94.90 45.33 -75.85
CA PRO A 135 95.64 46.39 -76.53
C PRO A 135 94.85 47.71 -76.64
N ALA A 136 93.54 47.63 -76.92
CA ALA A 136 92.66 48.79 -77.04
C ALA A 136 92.51 49.51 -75.69
N ALA A 137 92.22 48.76 -74.62
CA ALA A 137 92.09 49.29 -73.27
C ALA A 137 93.39 49.91 -72.75
N ARG A 138 94.54 49.25 -72.98
CA ARG A 138 95.87 49.75 -72.59
C ARG A 138 96.27 51.00 -73.37
N SER A 139 95.93 51.06 -74.66
CA SER A 139 96.17 52.26 -75.48
C SER A 139 95.37 53.45 -74.94
N ALA A 140 94.06 53.25 -74.69
CA ALA A 140 93.18 54.29 -74.14
C ALA A 140 93.64 54.79 -72.76
N SER A 141 94.10 53.90 -71.87
CA SER A 141 94.57 54.28 -70.53
C SER A 141 95.90 55.05 -70.51
N THR A 142 96.65 55.07 -71.61
CA THR A 142 97.93 55.79 -71.72
C THR A 142 97.86 57.09 -72.53
N ALA A 143 96.65 57.48 -72.96
CA ALA A 143 96.35 58.71 -73.72
C ALA A 143 97.26 58.93 -74.94
N LYS A 144 97.56 57.86 -75.68
CA LYS A 144 98.56 57.87 -76.77
C LYS A 144 98.03 58.25 -78.15
N GLY A 145 96.73 58.48 -78.34
CA GLY A 145 96.14 58.89 -79.62
C GLY A 145 96.25 57.87 -80.77
N GLU A 146 95.28 57.93 -81.69
CA GLU A 146 95.03 57.17 -82.96
C GLU A 146 95.11 55.61 -82.94
N GLY A 147 95.83 54.96 -82.03
CA GLY A 147 95.99 53.50 -82.02
C GLY A 147 94.83 52.72 -81.40
N GLY A 148 94.17 53.26 -80.38
CA GLY A 148 93.15 52.54 -79.61
C GLY A 148 91.93 52.12 -80.42
N THR A 149 91.47 52.99 -81.33
CA THR A 149 90.31 52.76 -82.19
C THR A 149 90.58 51.62 -83.17
N ALA A 150 91.79 51.56 -83.76
CA ALA A 150 92.19 50.49 -84.67
C ALA A 150 92.18 49.11 -83.97
N TRP A 151 92.72 49.03 -82.75
CA TRP A 151 92.69 47.79 -81.95
C TRP A 151 91.27 47.38 -81.57
N PHE A 152 90.40 48.33 -81.19
CA PHE A 152 89.00 48.05 -80.87
C PHE A 152 88.22 47.53 -82.10
N PHE A 153 88.41 48.15 -83.26
CA PHE A 153 87.79 47.67 -84.51
C PHE A 153 88.34 46.31 -84.97
N ALA A 154 89.64 46.04 -84.75
CA ALA A 154 90.22 44.73 -85.02
C ALA A 154 89.59 43.65 -84.12
N ALA A 155 89.43 43.94 -82.82
CA ALA A 155 88.71 43.07 -81.89
C ALA A 155 87.23 42.91 -82.29
N ALA A 156 86.55 43.95 -82.75
CA ALA A 156 85.16 43.85 -83.21
C ALA A 156 85.00 42.89 -84.42
N LYS A 157 86.04 42.72 -85.25
CA LYS A 157 86.04 41.82 -86.43
C LYS A 157 86.38 40.36 -86.13
N SER A 158 86.86 40.01 -84.92
CA SER A 158 87.27 38.64 -84.58
C SER A 158 86.12 37.63 -84.57
N GLY A 159 84.88 38.09 -84.36
CA GLY A 159 83.71 37.24 -84.21
C GLY A 159 83.58 36.58 -82.82
N THR A 160 84.58 36.72 -81.94
CA THR A 160 84.61 36.12 -80.59
C THR A 160 83.44 36.61 -79.72
N GLY A 161 83.02 37.87 -79.85
CA GLY A 161 81.83 38.39 -79.16
C GLY A 161 80.53 37.65 -79.54
N LEU A 162 80.33 37.34 -80.83
CA LEU A 162 79.18 36.55 -81.27
C LEU A 162 79.25 35.10 -80.78
N GLN A 163 80.46 34.53 -80.67
CA GLN A 163 80.67 33.20 -80.11
C GLN A 163 80.34 33.17 -78.61
N LEU A 164 80.71 34.21 -77.85
CA LEU A 164 80.36 34.37 -76.43
C LEU A 164 78.84 34.40 -76.22
N THR A 165 78.13 35.29 -76.93
CA THR A 165 76.67 35.38 -76.81
C THR A 165 75.98 34.08 -77.25
N ARG A 166 76.46 33.43 -78.32
CA ARG A 166 75.96 32.10 -78.70
C ARG A 166 76.19 31.07 -77.60
N LYS A 167 77.36 31.07 -76.96
CA LYS A 167 77.68 30.08 -75.92
C LYS A 167 76.85 30.29 -74.64
N LEU A 168 76.63 31.53 -74.23
CA LEU A 168 75.74 31.87 -73.11
C LEU A 168 74.29 31.45 -73.38
N ASN A 169 73.82 31.64 -74.62
CA ASN A 169 72.51 31.16 -75.05
C ASN A 169 72.44 29.63 -75.09
N GLU A 170 73.49 28.94 -75.54
CA GLU A 170 73.58 27.48 -75.54
C GLU A 170 73.50 26.91 -74.11
N ILE A 171 74.23 27.50 -73.16
CA ILE A 171 74.20 27.09 -71.74
C ILE A 171 72.79 27.22 -71.16
N SER A 172 72.14 28.35 -71.42
CA SER A 172 70.77 28.61 -70.96
C SER A 172 69.74 27.70 -71.62
N ALA A 173 69.88 27.42 -72.92
CA ALA A 173 68.97 26.53 -73.66
C ALA A 173 69.12 25.07 -73.21
N ALA A 174 70.36 24.59 -73.06
CA ALA A 174 70.61 23.22 -72.66
C ALA A 174 70.10 22.88 -71.26
N GLU A 175 70.10 23.85 -70.32
CA GLU A 175 69.53 23.64 -68.98
C GLU A 175 68.01 23.58 -69.01
N ARG A 176 67.35 24.39 -69.86
CA ARG A 176 65.90 24.34 -70.08
C ARG A 176 65.46 23.03 -70.73
N ASP A 177 66.22 22.53 -71.70
CA ASP A 177 65.91 21.27 -72.37
C ASP A 177 66.10 20.07 -71.42
N ALA A 178 67.15 20.09 -70.59
CA ALA A 178 67.37 19.09 -69.55
C ALA A 178 66.24 19.09 -68.50
N LEU A 179 65.70 20.26 -68.14
CA LEU A 179 64.53 20.38 -67.26
C LEU A 179 63.28 19.79 -67.93
N ARG A 180 63.01 20.11 -69.20
CA ARG A 180 61.87 19.58 -69.95
C ARG A 180 61.90 18.04 -70.03
N ALA A 181 63.04 17.46 -70.36
CA ALA A 181 63.19 16.00 -70.43
C ALA A 181 62.94 15.33 -69.07
N ARG A 182 63.37 15.94 -67.96
CA ARG A 182 63.11 15.43 -66.60
C ARG A 182 61.63 15.55 -66.20
N ILE A 183 60.96 16.63 -66.61
CA ILE A 183 59.52 16.81 -66.37
C ILE A 183 58.72 15.76 -67.14
N GLU A 184 59.03 15.51 -68.41
CA GLU A 184 58.36 14.48 -69.23
C GLU A 184 58.54 13.07 -68.63
N GLN A 185 59.75 12.74 -68.15
CA GLN A 185 60.01 11.45 -67.49
C GLN A 185 59.26 11.31 -66.15
N SER A 186 59.13 12.41 -65.39
CA SER A 186 58.38 12.44 -64.11
C SER A 186 56.88 12.30 -64.33
N GLN A 187 56.33 12.85 -65.42
CA GLN A 187 54.91 12.76 -65.75
C GLN A 187 54.47 11.33 -66.13
N PHE A 188 55.35 10.53 -66.75
CA PHE A 188 55.04 9.13 -67.07
C PHE A 188 54.87 8.26 -65.81
N LEU A 189 55.68 8.49 -64.76
CA LEU A 189 55.59 7.75 -63.49
C LEU A 189 54.44 8.23 -62.58
N SER A 190 53.97 9.48 -62.74
CA SER A 190 52.90 10.05 -61.90
C SER A 190 51.48 9.64 -62.34
N GLY A 191 51.26 9.23 -63.60
CA GLY A 191 49.94 8.85 -64.12
C GLY A 191 49.34 7.56 -63.53
N GLU A 192 50.18 6.66 -63.00
CA GLU A 192 49.74 5.48 -62.24
C GLU A 192 49.42 5.85 -60.77
N ALA A 193 50.19 6.78 -60.18
CA ALA A 193 50.02 7.26 -58.82
C ALA A 193 48.76 8.13 -58.65
N ASP A 194 48.38 8.91 -59.66
CA ASP A 194 47.16 9.75 -59.63
C ASP A 194 45.88 8.90 -59.66
N ARG A 195 45.87 7.77 -60.39
CA ARG A 195 44.71 6.84 -60.38
C ARG A 195 44.55 6.15 -59.03
N LEU A 196 45.66 5.71 -58.42
CA LEU A 196 45.66 5.18 -57.06
C LEU A 196 45.19 6.23 -56.04
N THR A 197 45.61 7.49 -56.20
CA THR A 197 45.17 8.61 -55.36
C THR A 197 43.67 8.88 -55.52
N GLY A 198 43.13 8.80 -56.74
CA GLY A 198 41.70 8.91 -57.01
C GLY A 198 40.88 7.83 -56.31
N TYR A 199 41.33 6.56 -56.38
CA TYR A 199 40.65 5.45 -55.70
C TYR A 199 40.74 5.56 -54.18
N LEU A 200 41.92 5.90 -53.63
CA LEU A 200 42.12 6.08 -52.18
C LEU A 200 41.33 7.28 -51.65
N SER A 201 41.21 8.37 -52.42
CA SER A 201 40.43 9.54 -52.03
C SER A 201 38.92 9.24 -52.02
N TRP A 202 38.40 8.54 -53.03
CA TRP A 202 37.00 8.10 -53.04
C TRP A 202 36.70 7.09 -51.93
N LEU A 203 37.62 6.17 -51.65
CA LEU A 203 37.52 5.26 -50.50
C LEU A 203 37.52 6.04 -49.18
N GLY A 204 38.39 7.05 -49.04
CA GLY A 204 38.44 7.93 -47.87
C GLY A 204 37.16 8.75 -47.68
N VAL A 205 36.58 9.27 -48.75
CA VAL A 205 35.27 9.96 -48.72
C VAL A 205 34.15 9.00 -48.30
N LEU A 206 34.13 7.78 -48.85
CA LEU A 206 33.12 6.77 -48.51
C LEU A 206 33.23 6.31 -47.05
N VAL A 207 34.45 6.10 -46.55
CA VAL A 207 34.72 5.79 -45.14
C VAL A 207 34.41 6.98 -44.23
N GLY A 208 34.69 8.21 -44.69
CA GLY A 208 34.32 9.45 -43.99
C GLY A 208 32.80 9.60 -43.86
N PHE A 209 32.03 9.35 -44.92
CA PHE A 209 30.56 9.33 -44.87
C PHE A 209 30.05 8.21 -43.96
N ALA A 210 30.64 7.01 -44.02
CA ALA A 210 30.28 5.91 -43.13
C ALA A 210 30.60 6.23 -41.65
N ALA A 211 31.70 6.92 -41.38
CA ALA A 211 32.09 7.36 -40.04
C ALA A 211 31.22 8.51 -39.53
N ILE A 212 30.83 9.46 -40.37
CA ILE A 212 29.86 10.52 -40.03
C ILE A 212 28.48 9.92 -39.81
N PHE A 213 28.06 8.96 -40.64
CA PHE A 213 26.78 8.26 -40.47
C PHE A 213 26.78 7.41 -39.20
N MET A 214 27.83 6.62 -38.95
CA MET A 214 28.03 5.88 -37.69
C MET A 214 28.15 6.82 -36.50
N GLY A 215 28.78 7.98 -36.65
CA GLY A 215 28.89 9.03 -35.65
C GLY A 215 27.54 9.69 -35.37
N ALA A 216 26.72 9.94 -36.39
CA ALA A 216 25.36 10.45 -36.25
C ALA A 216 24.45 9.41 -35.59
N VAL A 217 24.54 8.14 -35.99
CA VAL A 217 23.83 7.03 -35.35
C VAL A 217 24.32 6.81 -33.91
N ALA A 218 25.61 6.95 -33.64
CA ALA A 218 26.17 6.83 -32.29
C ALA A 218 25.80 8.03 -31.42
N VAL A 219 25.83 9.25 -31.95
CA VAL A 219 25.37 10.46 -31.25
C VAL A 219 23.87 10.40 -31.04
N GLU A 220 23.10 9.89 -31.99
CA GLU A 220 21.66 9.69 -31.85
C GLU A 220 21.37 8.55 -30.85
N ALA A 221 22.13 7.46 -30.86
CA ALA A 221 22.02 6.38 -29.87
C ALA A 221 22.49 6.83 -28.48
N ILE A 222 23.50 7.69 -28.38
CA ILE A 222 23.94 8.31 -27.12
C ILE A 222 22.92 9.35 -26.67
N ARG A 223 22.31 10.12 -27.58
CA ARG A 223 21.22 11.06 -27.25
C ARG A 223 19.97 10.33 -26.84
N GLN A 224 19.61 9.22 -27.49
CA GLN A 224 18.51 8.35 -27.10
C GLN A 224 18.82 7.66 -25.78
N ASN A 225 20.04 7.17 -25.55
CA ASN A 225 20.42 6.60 -24.27
C ASN A 225 20.55 7.66 -23.17
N ALA A 226 20.95 8.89 -23.49
CA ALA A 226 21.03 10.00 -22.53
C ALA A 226 19.66 10.60 -22.26
N ALA A 227 18.77 10.67 -23.26
CA ALA A 227 17.38 11.03 -23.10
C ALA A 227 16.64 9.94 -22.32
N ALA A 228 16.81 8.67 -22.67
CA ALA A 228 16.27 7.54 -21.92
C ALA A 228 16.88 7.43 -20.52
N ARG A 229 18.16 7.76 -20.31
CA ARG A 229 18.75 7.86 -18.96
C ARG A 229 18.21 9.05 -18.20
N LYS A 230 18.06 10.22 -18.82
CA LYS A 230 17.52 11.41 -18.17
C LYS A 230 16.02 11.27 -17.88
N GLU A 231 15.30 10.57 -18.73
CA GLU A 231 13.91 10.19 -18.54
C GLU A 231 13.81 9.10 -17.48
N ALA A 232 14.66 8.07 -17.50
CA ALA A 232 14.73 7.08 -16.42
C ALA A 232 15.24 7.65 -15.09
N GLU A 233 16.11 8.66 -15.09
CA GLU A 233 16.56 9.39 -13.89
C GLU A 233 15.48 10.35 -13.40
N SER A 234 14.70 10.95 -14.31
CA SER A 234 13.54 11.77 -13.95
C SER A 234 12.37 10.90 -13.48
N GLU A 235 12.17 9.72 -14.05
CA GLU A 235 11.18 8.74 -13.64
C GLU A 235 11.62 8.07 -12.34
N ALA A 236 12.89 7.72 -12.18
CA ALA A 236 13.44 7.23 -10.91
C ALA A 236 13.45 8.33 -9.84
N GLY A 237 13.71 9.58 -10.22
CA GLY A 237 13.61 10.75 -9.34
C GLY A 237 12.16 10.97 -8.90
N ARG A 238 11.21 10.97 -9.84
CA ARG A 238 9.76 11.05 -9.55
C ARG A 238 9.24 9.85 -8.79
N ALA A 239 9.73 8.64 -9.10
CA ALA A 239 9.35 7.41 -8.40
C ALA A 239 9.94 7.40 -7.00
N SER A 240 11.17 7.90 -6.80
CA SER A 240 11.77 8.06 -5.48
C SER A 240 11.13 9.18 -4.68
N GLU A 241 10.79 10.32 -5.29
CA GLU A 241 10.00 11.38 -4.67
C GLU A 241 8.60 10.88 -4.32
N LEU A 242 7.94 10.13 -5.21
CA LEU A 242 6.65 9.51 -4.94
C LEU A 242 6.77 8.43 -3.87
N GLU A 243 7.82 7.61 -3.86
CA GLU A 243 8.03 6.57 -2.86
C GLU A 243 8.36 7.19 -1.50
N ASN A 244 9.13 8.28 -1.47
CA ASN A 244 9.39 9.06 -0.26
C ASN A 244 8.12 9.76 0.21
N ALA A 245 7.33 10.37 -0.68
CA ALA A 245 6.06 11.00 -0.35
C ALA A 245 5.01 9.97 0.09
N VAL A 246 4.97 8.78 -0.52
CA VAL A 246 4.11 7.66 -0.12
C VAL A 246 4.59 7.14 1.22
N ARG A 247 5.90 6.99 1.46
CA ARG A 247 6.44 6.56 2.75
C ARG A 247 6.14 7.57 3.84
N GLU A 248 6.34 8.85 3.57
CA GLU A 248 6.01 9.96 4.48
C GLU A 248 4.52 10.01 4.76
N ARG A 249 3.66 9.91 3.73
CA ARG A 249 2.20 9.81 3.91
C ARG A 249 1.76 8.55 4.62
N THR A 250 2.40 7.41 4.37
CA THR A 250 2.10 6.15 5.04
C THR A 250 2.54 6.23 6.50
N GLN A 251 3.66 6.88 6.79
CA GLN A 251 4.15 7.15 8.14
C GLN A 251 3.19 8.11 8.87
N GLU A 252 2.79 9.22 8.24
CA GLU A 252 1.81 10.16 8.79
C GLU A 252 0.46 9.49 9.04
N LEU A 253 -0.02 8.68 8.10
CA LEU A 253 -1.26 7.91 8.25
C LEU A 253 -1.12 6.87 9.35
N TRP A 254 0.03 6.20 9.46
CA TRP A 254 0.30 5.24 10.52
C TRP A 254 0.33 5.93 11.89
N ASP A 255 1.04 7.06 12.01
CA ASP A 255 1.09 7.88 13.22
C ASP A 255 -0.30 8.42 13.58
N ALA A 256 -1.07 8.91 12.60
CA ALA A 256 -2.44 9.36 12.81
C ALA A 256 -3.37 8.21 13.21
N ASN A 257 -3.23 7.03 12.62
CA ASN A 257 -4.01 5.85 12.99
C ASN A 257 -3.65 5.36 14.40
N GLN A 258 -2.37 5.40 14.78
CA GLN A 258 -1.92 5.08 16.14
C GLN A 258 -2.47 6.10 17.15
N ARG A 259 -2.42 7.41 16.84
CA ARG A 259 -3.02 8.44 17.68
C ARG A 259 -4.53 8.26 17.82
N LEU A 260 -5.24 8.00 16.72
CA LEU A 260 -6.68 7.71 16.74
C LEU A 260 -7.00 6.45 17.56
N LYS A 261 -6.18 5.40 17.46
CA LYS A 261 -6.35 4.19 18.28
C LYS A 261 -6.11 4.46 19.76
N ALA A 262 -5.07 5.23 20.09
CA ALA A 262 -4.78 5.62 21.46
C ALA A 262 -5.90 6.51 22.04
N GLU A 263 -6.38 7.49 21.28
CA GLU A 263 -7.49 8.36 21.65
C GLU A 263 -8.80 7.55 21.79
N ALA A 264 -9.06 6.59 20.90
CA ALA A 264 -10.19 5.69 21.00
C ALA A 264 -10.11 4.80 22.26
N GLN A 265 -8.93 4.27 22.59
CA GLN A 265 -8.70 3.51 23.83
C GLN A 265 -8.88 4.36 25.07
N GLU A 266 -8.33 5.58 25.09
CA GLU A 266 -8.51 6.51 26.21
C GLU A 266 -9.97 6.90 26.37
N ARG A 267 -10.67 7.16 25.26
CA ARG A 267 -12.10 7.47 25.27
C ARG A 267 -12.93 6.28 25.76
N GLU A 268 -12.65 5.07 25.28
CA GLU A 268 -13.34 3.86 25.73
C GLU A 268 -13.10 3.60 27.22
N ALA A 269 -11.86 3.80 27.71
CA ALA A 269 -11.52 3.70 29.12
C ALA A 269 -12.23 4.77 29.96
N ALA A 270 -12.28 6.01 29.49
CA ALA A 270 -12.99 7.11 30.15
C ALA A 270 -14.50 6.88 30.20
N GLU A 271 -15.10 6.39 29.10
CA GLU A 271 -16.52 6.03 29.02
C GLU A 271 -16.84 4.83 29.91
N ALA A 272 -15.94 3.84 30.01
CA ALA A 272 -16.07 2.71 30.94
C ALA A 272 -15.99 3.18 32.40
N GLN A 273 -15.07 4.09 32.71
CA GLN A 273 -14.92 4.67 34.04
C GLN A 273 -16.14 5.53 34.42
N LEU A 274 -16.65 6.34 33.49
CA LEU A 274 -17.90 7.10 33.69
C LEU A 274 -19.09 6.17 33.94
N ARG A 275 -19.24 5.11 33.14
CA ARG A 275 -20.27 4.08 33.37
C ARG A 275 -20.12 3.42 34.75
N GLN A 276 -18.89 3.17 35.20
CA GLN A 276 -18.63 2.59 36.52
C GLN A 276 -18.97 3.56 37.66
N VAL A 277 -18.65 4.84 37.51
CA VAL A 277 -18.99 5.89 38.49
C VAL A 277 -20.51 6.10 38.55
N GLN A 278 -21.19 6.19 37.41
CA GLN A 278 -22.66 6.28 37.34
C GLN A 278 -23.34 5.04 37.92
N LYS A 279 -22.80 3.83 37.66
CA LYS A 279 -23.24 2.60 38.33
C LYS A 279 -23.08 2.71 39.84
N MET A 280 -21.93 3.18 40.33
CA MET A 280 -21.66 3.29 41.76
C MET A 280 -22.59 4.32 42.46
N GLU A 281 -22.88 5.43 41.78
CA GLU A 281 -23.81 6.46 42.25
C GLU A 281 -25.27 5.96 42.26
N ALA A 282 -25.69 5.26 41.20
CA ALA A 282 -27.00 4.62 41.12
C ALA A 282 -27.17 3.50 42.17
N VAL A 283 -26.14 2.67 42.38
CA VAL A 283 -26.11 1.66 43.45
C VAL A 283 -26.22 2.34 44.81
N GLY A 284 -25.52 3.44 45.05
CA GLY A 284 -25.61 4.21 46.30
C GLY A 284 -27.03 4.71 46.61
N GLN A 285 -27.75 5.23 45.62
CA GLN A 285 -29.14 5.68 45.79
C GLN A 285 -30.15 4.51 45.90
N LEU A 286 -29.92 3.41 45.17
CA LEU A 286 -30.80 2.22 45.18
C LEU A 286 -30.67 1.40 46.47
N THR A 287 -29.48 1.37 47.09
CA THR A 287 -29.21 0.54 48.28
C THR A 287 -30.12 0.89 49.46
N GLY A 288 -30.47 2.17 49.64
CA GLY A 288 -31.36 2.61 50.72
C GLY A 288 -32.82 2.18 50.55
N GLY A 289 -33.38 2.32 49.34
CA GLY A 289 -34.77 1.93 49.05
C GLY A 289 -34.95 0.41 48.96
N ILE A 290 -33.97 -0.28 48.39
CA ILE A 290 -34.02 -1.74 48.20
C ILE A 290 -33.84 -2.49 49.52
N ALA A 291 -32.92 -2.06 50.38
CA ALA A 291 -32.74 -2.70 51.68
C ALA A 291 -34.01 -2.59 52.55
N HIS A 292 -34.70 -1.46 52.47
CA HIS A 292 -35.98 -1.26 53.14
C HIS A 292 -37.05 -2.22 52.61
N ASP A 293 -37.21 -2.33 51.29
CA ASP A 293 -38.20 -3.23 50.69
C ASP A 293 -37.89 -4.71 50.92
N PHE A 294 -36.61 -5.09 50.88
CA PHE A 294 -36.17 -6.45 51.20
C PHE A 294 -36.43 -6.80 52.68
N ASN A 295 -36.15 -5.87 53.59
CA ASN A 295 -36.46 -6.04 55.02
C ASN A 295 -37.96 -6.13 55.28
N ASN A 296 -38.79 -5.37 54.54
CA ASN A 296 -40.25 -5.47 54.63
C ASN A 296 -40.76 -6.83 54.16
N MET A 297 -40.22 -7.37 53.06
CA MET A 297 -40.58 -8.70 52.58
C MET A 297 -40.14 -9.79 53.58
N LEU A 298 -38.94 -9.68 54.14
CA LEU A 298 -38.46 -10.58 55.20
C LEU A 298 -39.34 -10.52 56.45
N ALA A 299 -39.81 -9.34 56.84
CA ALA A 299 -40.72 -9.19 57.98
C ALA A 299 -42.05 -9.92 57.75
N VAL A 300 -42.58 -9.90 56.52
CA VAL A 300 -43.80 -10.67 56.14
C VAL A 300 -43.54 -12.17 56.18
N VAL A 301 -42.38 -12.63 55.69
CA VAL A 301 -41.98 -14.06 55.74
C VAL A 301 -41.88 -14.54 57.19
N VAL A 302 -41.06 -13.87 58.00
CA VAL A 302 -40.80 -14.24 59.40
C VAL A 302 -42.07 -14.12 60.23
N GLY A 303 -42.85 -13.06 60.05
CA GLY A 303 -44.12 -12.85 60.75
C GLY A 303 -45.17 -13.92 60.41
N GLY A 304 -45.31 -14.27 59.13
CA GLY A 304 -46.20 -15.35 58.69
C GLY A 304 -45.80 -16.70 59.29
N LEU A 305 -44.51 -17.04 59.26
CA LEU A 305 -44.02 -18.30 59.83
C LEU A 305 -44.16 -18.37 61.35
N ASP A 306 -43.87 -17.30 62.10
CA ASP A 306 -44.02 -17.30 63.56
C ASP A 306 -45.50 -17.42 63.98
N LEU A 307 -46.40 -16.74 63.27
CA LEU A 307 -47.85 -16.83 63.52
C LEU A 307 -48.40 -18.22 63.16
N ALA A 308 -47.95 -18.81 62.06
CA ALA A 308 -48.32 -20.18 61.69
C ALA A 308 -47.86 -21.19 62.77
N ARG A 309 -46.61 -21.07 63.23
CA ARG A 309 -46.03 -21.94 64.26
C ARG A 309 -46.78 -21.85 65.59
N ARG A 310 -47.16 -20.65 66.03
CA ARG A 310 -47.94 -20.46 67.27
C ARG A 310 -49.36 -21.03 67.18
N ARG A 311 -49.90 -21.18 65.97
CA ARG A 311 -51.27 -21.67 65.72
C ARG A 311 -51.32 -23.11 65.22
N LEU A 312 -50.24 -23.90 65.32
CA LEU A 312 -50.20 -25.30 64.86
C LEU A 312 -51.32 -26.18 65.47
N ASN A 313 -51.78 -25.87 66.69
CA ASN A 313 -52.88 -26.57 67.37
C ASN A 313 -54.27 -25.95 67.11
N GLY A 314 -54.35 -24.90 66.27
CA GLY A 314 -55.56 -24.18 65.93
C GLY A 314 -56.24 -24.65 64.64
N PRO A 315 -57.28 -23.94 64.15
CA PRO A 315 -57.95 -24.31 62.92
C PRO A 315 -56.99 -24.27 61.72
N ARG A 316 -56.95 -25.36 60.94
CA ARG A 316 -56.06 -25.51 59.77
C ARG A 316 -56.11 -24.31 58.80
N ARG A 317 -57.28 -23.68 58.66
CA ARG A 317 -57.49 -22.49 57.82
C ARG A 317 -56.62 -21.29 58.25
N GLU A 318 -56.45 -21.06 59.55
CA GLU A 318 -55.67 -19.93 60.06
C GLU A 318 -54.17 -20.13 59.85
N VAL A 319 -53.69 -21.36 60.08
CA VAL A 319 -52.29 -21.74 59.80
C VAL A 319 -51.97 -21.56 58.31
N LEU A 320 -52.88 -22.01 57.43
CA LEU A 320 -52.71 -21.87 55.98
C LEU A 320 -52.65 -20.41 55.52
N ILE A 321 -53.45 -19.50 56.10
CA ILE A 321 -53.39 -18.07 55.77
C ILE A 321 -52.00 -17.50 56.10
N HIS A 322 -51.46 -17.82 57.26
CA HIS A 322 -50.15 -17.33 57.68
C HIS A 322 -48.99 -17.92 56.85
N LEU A 323 -49.08 -19.20 56.47
CA LEU A 323 -48.13 -19.83 55.55
C LEU A 323 -48.20 -19.22 54.14
N ASN A 324 -49.40 -18.93 53.63
CA ASN A 324 -49.58 -18.28 52.33
C ASN A 324 -48.98 -16.87 52.31
N ASN A 325 -49.20 -16.08 53.36
CA ASN A 325 -48.59 -14.75 53.49
C ASN A 325 -47.06 -14.82 53.52
N ALA A 326 -46.50 -15.80 54.25
CA ALA A 326 -45.07 -16.03 54.27
C ALA A 326 -44.55 -16.38 52.87
N MET A 327 -45.27 -17.23 52.14
CA MET A 327 -44.86 -17.59 50.79
C MET A 327 -44.92 -16.43 49.80
N GLU A 328 -45.96 -15.61 49.86
CA GLU A 328 -46.07 -14.41 49.04
C GLU A 328 -44.92 -13.42 49.31
N GLY A 329 -44.54 -13.25 50.58
CA GLY A 329 -43.36 -12.48 50.98
C GLY A 329 -42.06 -13.01 50.37
N ALA A 330 -41.85 -14.34 50.41
CA ALA A 330 -40.67 -14.98 49.87
C ALA A 330 -40.60 -14.87 48.33
N THR A 331 -41.73 -15.04 47.63
CA THR A 331 -41.82 -14.87 46.17
C THR A 331 -41.49 -13.44 45.75
N ARG A 332 -41.96 -12.43 46.49
CA ARG A 332 -41.61 -11.02 46.21
C ARG A 332 -40.13 -10.73 46.44
N ALA A 333 -39.53 -11.28 47.50
CA ALA A 333 -38.10 -11.13 47.77
C ALA A 333 -37.23 -11.76 46.66
N ALA A 334 -37.64 -12.92 46.13
CA ALA A 334 -36.99 -13.57 45.00
C ALA A 334 -37.10 -12.72 43.70
N ALA A 335 -38.23 -12.06 43.47
CA ALA A 335 -38.38 -11.16 42.32
C ALA A 335 -37.49 -9.90 42.42
N LEU A 336 -37.36 -9.32 43.62
CA LEU A 336 -36.53 -8.15 43.87
C LEU A 336 -35.03 -8.46 43.68
N THR A 337 -34.56 -9.58 44.24
CA THR A 337 -33.17 -10.05 44.08
C THR A 337 -32.84 -10.32 42.61
N ARG A 338 -33.77 -10.89 41.84
CA ARG A 338 -33.61 -11.07 40.39
C ARG A 338 -33.38 -9.76 39.65
N ARG A 339 -34.16 -8.72 39.95
CA ARG A 339 -34.04 -7.37 39.33
C ARG A 339 -32.72 -6.67 39.70
N LEU A 340 -32.25 -6.85 40.93
CA LEU A 340 -30.95 -6.36 41.39
C LEU A 340 -29.79 -7.01 40.66
N LEU A 341 -29.83 -8.34 40.53
CA LEU A 341 -28.77 -9.11 39.88
C LEU A 341 -28.73 -8.84 38.37
N SER A 342 -29.89 -8.67 37.71
CA SER A 342 -29.95 -8.26 36.31
C SER A 342 -29.41 -6.84 36.08
N PHE A 343 -29.54 -5.94 37.08
CA PHE A 343 -28.94 -4.60 37.02
C PHE A 343 -27.43 -4.61 37.28
N ALA A 344 -26.95 -5.54 38.13
CA ALA A 344 -25.55 -5.66 38.49
C ALA A 344 -24.68 -6.28 37.38
N ARG A 345 -25.23 -7.18 36.56
CA ARG A 345 -24.49 -7.85 35.48
C ARG A 345 -24.37 -6.94 34.24
N SER A 346 -23.12 -6.73 33.81
CA SER A 346 -22.81 -6.38 32.43
C SER A 346 -22.69 -7.69 31.65
N GLU A 347 -23.80 -8.28 31.21
CA GLU A 347 -23.72 -9.37 30.24
C GLU A 347 -23.73 -8.79 28.81
N PRO A 348 -22.93 -9.35 27.89
CA PRO A 348 -23.15 -9.14 26.46
C PRO A 348 -24.57 -9.59 26.13
N LEU A 349 -25.27 -8.85 25.27
CA LEU A 349 -26.56 -9.29 24.72
C LEU A 349 -26.42 -10.72 24.21
N LEU A 350 -27.40 -11.59 24.52
CA LEU A 350 -27.51 -12.94 23.97
C LEU A 350 -28.62 -12.96 22.91
N PRO A 351 -28.40 -12.38 21.73
CA PRO A 351 -29.43 -12.31 20.71
C PRO A 351 -29.77 -13.72 20.20
N ALA A 352 -31.06 -14.00 20.15
CA ALA A 352 -31.63 -15.24 19.63
C ALA A 352 -32.71 -14.92 18.60
N ARG A 353 -33.11 -15.93 17.83
CA ARG A 353 -34.26 -15.82 16.94
C ARG A 353 -35.54 -15.80 17.80
N VAL A 354 -36.30 -14.73 17.72
CA VAL A 354 -37.52 -14.51 18.51
C VAL A 354 -38.72 -14.38 17.57
N ASP A 355 -39.78 -15.14 17.85
CA ASP A 355 -41.11 -14.89 17.31
C ASP A 355 -41.83 -13.87 18.21
N THR A 356 -42.12 -12.69 17.66
CA THR A 356 -42.67 -11.58 18.45
C THR A 356 -44.11 -11.84 18.88
N ALA A 357 -44.91 -12.56 18.08
CA ALA A 357 -46.29 -12.86 18.45
C ALA A 357 -46.34 -13.92 19.56
N GLU A 358 -45.50 -14.95 19.48
CA GLU A 358 -45.39 -15.96 20.54
C GLU A 358 -44.92 -15.34 21.86
N LEU A 359 -43.87 -14.50 21.80
CA LEU A 359 -43.35 -13.81 22.99
C LEU A 359 -44.41 -12.90 23.62
N ILE A 360 -45.05 -12.01 22.84
CA ILE A 360 -46.07 -11.09 23.37
C ILE A 360 -47.28 -11.87 23.88
N GLY A 361 -47.71 -12.92 23.18
CA GLY A 361 -48.80 -13.80 23.61
C GLY A 361 -48.52 -14.46 24.97
N GLY A 362 -47.29 -14.96 25.17
CA GLY A 362 -46.83 -15.56 26.42
C GLY A 362 -46.74 -14.58 27.60
N MET A 363 -46.71 -13.27 27.34
CA MET A 363 -46.65 -12.23 28.36
C MET A 363 -48.02 -11.82 28.92
N SER A 364 -49.14 -12.35 28.39
CA SER A 364 -50.50 -11.93 28.77
C SER A 364 -50.72 -11.94 30.28
N ASP A 365 -50.41 -13.05 30.95
CA ASP A 365 -50.58 -13.20 32.40
C ASP A 365 -49.68 -12.26 33.21
N LEU A 366 -48.47 -11.97 32.71
CA LEU A 366 -47.53 -11.06 33.36
C LEU A 366 -48.03 -9.62 33.27
N LEU A 367 -48.49 -9.21 32.10
CA LEU A 367 -49.03 -7.87 31.85
C LEU A 367 -50.29 -7.64 32.67
N ASP A 368 -51.20 -8.62 32.72
CA ASP A 368 -52.44 -8.54 33.50
C ASP A 368 -52.15 -8.33 35.00
N ARG A 369 -51.20 -9.08 35.56
CA ARG A 369 -50.76 -8.92 36.96
C ARG A 369 -50.04 -7.60 37.23
N THR A 370 -49.33 -7.06 36.25
CA THR A 370 -48.50 -5.85 36.41
C THR A 370 -49.33 -4.57 36.29
N LEU A 371 -50.32 -4.57 35.39
CA LEU A 371 -51.17 -3.42 35.11
C LEU A 371 -52.40 -3.37 36.03
N GLY A 372 -52.87 -4.54 36.47
CA GLY A 372 -54.01 -4.69 37.37
C GLY A 372 -55.36 -4.62 36.65
N GLU A 373 -56.43 -5.03 37.34
CA GLU A 373 -57.77 -5.25 36.78
C GLU A 373 -58.46 -4.01 36.16
N ARG A 374 -57.89 -2.81 36.35
CA ARG A 374 -58.46 -1.53 35.87
C ARG A 374 -57.93 -1.10 34.49
N ILE A 375 -56.94 -1.80 33.95
CA ILE A 375 -56.42 -1.58 32.60
C ILE A 375 -56.91 -2.71 31.71
N GLN A 376 -57.68 -2.39 30.67
CA GLN A 376 -58.08 -3.36 29.66
C GLN A 376 -56.94 -3.56 28.66
N ILE A 377 -56.39 -4.78 28.59
CA ILE A 377 -55.30 -5.14 27.69
C ILE A 377 -55.88 -5.77 26.43
N GLU A 378 -55.45 -5.29 25.27
CA GLU A 378 -55.79 -5.87 23.98
C GLU A 378 -54.53 -6.17 23.17
N LEU A 379 -54.45 -7.39 22.64
CA LEU A 379 -53.32 -7.85 21.84
C LEU A 379 -53.75 -7.96 20.37
N GLU A 380 -53.09 -7.18 19.50
CA GLU A 380 -53.30 -7.19 18.06
C GLU A 380 -52.03 -7.75 17.39
N LEU A 381 -51.97 -9.08 17.26
CA LEU A 381 -50.78 -9.78 16.77
C LEU A 381 -50.98 -10.26 15.33
N SER A 382 -49.98 -10.03 14.47
CA SER A 382 -49.94 -10.60 13.12
C SER A 382 -50.04 -12.13 13.16
N ALA A 383 -50.83 -12.71 12.27
CA ALA A 383 -50.96 -14.17 12.14
C ALA A 383 -49.71 -14.85 11.56
N ALA A 384 -48.80 -14.07 10.95
CA ALA A 384 -47.54 -14.55 10.37
C ALA A 384 -46.43 -13.51 10.64
N PRO A 385 -45.99 -13.36 11.90
CA PRO A 385 -44.94 -12.40 12.25
C PRO A 385 -43.62 -12.81 11.58
N TRP A 386 -42.86 -11.83 11.12
CA TRP A 386 -41.47 -12.10 10.76
C TRP A 386 -40.64 -12.31 12.03
N PRO A 387 -39.70 -13.27 12.05
CA PRO A 387 -38.84 -13.42 13.21
C PRO A 387 -37.84 -12.27 13.28
N VAL A 388 -37.38 -11.94 14.49
CA VAL A 388 -36.32 -10.95 14.75
C VAL A 388 -35.13 -11.59 15.46
N PHE A 389 -33.94 -10.99 15.39
CA PHE A 389 -32.75 -11.49 16.08
C PHE A 389 -32.36 -10.55 17.22
N VAL A 390 -32.90 -10.81 18.41
CA VAL A 390 -32.79 -9.93 19.59
C VAL A 390 -32.65 -10.75 20.87
N ASP A 391 -32.21 -10.11 21.94
CA ASP A 391 -32.31 -10.68 23.28
C ASP A 391 -33.78 -10.68 23.73
N GLY A 392 -34.38 -11.87 23.85
CA GLY A 392 -35.80 -12.02 24.20
C GLY A 392 -36.15 -11.42 25.57
N HIS A 393 -35.26 -11.53 26.56
CA HIS A 393 -35.50 -10.96 27.88
C HIS A 393 -35.46 -9.43 27.87
N GLN A 394 -34.58 -8.83 27.05
CA GLN A 394 -34.57 -7.39 26.87
C GLN A 394 -35.84 -6.89 26.15
N LEU A 395 -36.34 -7.65 25.17
CA LEU A 395 -37.60 -7.33 24.49
C LEU A 395 -38.80 -7.41 25.45
N GLU A 396 -38.90 -8.47 26.27
CA GLU A 396 -39.91 -8.59 27.32
C GLU A 396 -39.87 -7.39 28.28
N ASN A 397 -38.67 -7.04 28.77
CA ASN A 397 -38.48 -5.91 29.67
C ASN A 397 -38.88 -4.58 29.02
N ALA A 398 -38.56 -4.38 27.74
CA ALA A 398 -38.96 -3.20 27.00
C ALA A 398 -40.50 -3.07 26.93
N ILE A 399 -41.21 -4.14 26.61
CA ILE A 399 -42.68 -4.18 26.55
C ILE A 399 -43.29 -3.90 27.92
N VAL A 400 -42.77 -4.51 29.00
CA VAL A 400 -43.26 -4.26 30.37
C VAL A 400 -43.04 -2.79 30.77
N ASN A 401 -41.88 -2.22 30.48
CA ASN A 401 -41.58 -0.83 30.79
C ASN A 401 -42.52 0.13 30.06
N LEU A 402 -42.80 -0.12 28.78
CA LEU A 402 -43.79 0.65 28.01
C LEU A 402 -45.18 0.51 28.61
N ALA A 403 -45.60 -0.71 28.96
CA ALA A 403 -46.91 -0.97 29.55
C ALA A 403 -47.09 -0.28 30.92
N VAL A 404 -46.05 -0.28 31.77
CA VAL A 404 -46.07 0.43 33.06
C VAL A 404 -46.13 1.95 32.85
N ASN A 405 -45.38 2.47 31.88
CA ASN A 405 -45.43 3.90 31.54
C ASN A 405 -46.81 4.31 31.03
N ALA A 406 -47.42 3.49 30.18
CA ALA A 406 -48.78 3.66 29.69
C ALA A 406 -49.81 3.65 30.84
N ARG A 407 -49.75 2.68 31.76
CA ARG A 407 -50.61 2.65 32.96
C ARG A 407 -50.51 3.92 33.79
N ASP A 408 -49.29 4.37 34.04
CA ASP A 408 -49.06 5.57 34.84
C ASP A 408 -49.60 6.82 34.12
N ALA A 409 -49.49 6.90 32.79
CA ALA A 409 -50.07 7.97 31.97
C ALA A 409 -51.61 7.96 31.98
N MET A 410 -52.21 6.79 32.22
CA MET A 410 -53.66 6.56 32.37
C MET A 410 -54.15 6.67 33.83
N GLU A 411 -53.29 7.06 34.78
CA GLU A 411 -53.60 7.09 36.22
C GLU A 411 -54.16 5.74 36.76
N GLY A 412 -53.77 4.63 36.13
CA GLY A 412 -54.18 3.28 36.52
C GLY A 412 -55.56 2.82 36.04
N GLN A 413 -56.22 3.52 35.11
CA GLN A 413 -57.46 3.10 34.48
C GLN A 413 -57.53 3.47 32.98
N GLY A 414 -57.87 2.52 32.10
CA GLY A 414 -57.90 2.80 30.65
C GLY A 414 -57.71 1.57 29.78
N ARG A 415 -57.30 1.79 28.53
CA ARG A 415 -57.12 0.75 27.52
C ARG A 415 -55.69 0.78 27.00
N LEU A 416 -55.02 -0.37 27.07
CA LEU A 416 -53.68 -0.59 26.52
C LEU A 416 -53.78 -1.56 25.35
N ILE A 417 -53.29 -1.15 24.19
CA ILE A 417 -53.22 -2.01 22.99
C ILE A 417 -51.75 -2.30 22.69
N ILE A 418 -51.39 -3.58 22.58
CA ILE A 418 -50.07 -4.00 22.11
C ILE A 418 -50.24 -4.62 20.73
N ARG A 419 -49.64 -3.99 19.72
CA ARG A 419 -49.73 -4.39 18.32
C ARG A 419 -48.39 -4.92 17.82
N SER A 420 -48.41 -5.99 17.03
CA SER A 420 -47.23 -6.49 16.32
C SER A 420 -47.55 -6.75 14.85
N ASP A 421 -46.96 -5.95 13.96
CA ASP A 421 -47.16 -6.04 12.50
C ASP A 421 -45.83 -6.12 11.75
N ASN A 422 -45.87 -6.69 10.54
CA ASN A 422 -44.76 -6.60 9.59
C ASN A 422 -44.90 -5.32 8.78
N VAL A 423 -43.84 -4.51 8.70
CA VAL A 423 -43.82 -3.25 7.94
C VAL A 423 -42.57 -3.16 7.07
N THR A 424 -42.72 -2.61 5.87
CA THR A 424 -41.57 -2.25 5.03
C THR A 424 -41.45 -0.72 5.08
N VAL A 425 -40.29 -0.24 5.53
CA VAL A 425 -40.05 1.18 5.79
C VAL A 425 -39.07 1.73 4.75
N ALA A 426 -39.27 2.95 4.26
CA ALA A 426 -38.31 3.64 3.39
C ALA A 426 -37.15 4.23 4.20
N ASN A 427 -36.03 4.57 3.54
CA ASN A 427 -34.89 5.24 4.20
C ASN A 427 -35.35 6.51 4.92
N ASN A 428 -35.01 6.64 6.20
CA ASN A 428 -35.27 7.80 7.06
C ASN A 428 -36.76 8.20 7.18
N GLU A 429 -37.67 7.25 6.97
CA GLU A 429 -39.10 7.48 7.21
C GLU A 429 -39.43 7.52 8.72
N VAL A 430 -38.68 6.76 9.52
CA VAL A 430 -38.78 6.77 10.99
C VAL A 430 -37.37 6.89 11.58
N GLY A 431 -37.05 8.02 12.20
CA GLY A 431 -35.72 8.22 12.79
C GLY A 431 -34.59 8.07 11.76
N ASP A 432 -33.48 7.46 12.18
CA ASP A 432 -32.27 7.25 11.34
C ASP A 432 -32.13 5.78 10.91
N ILE A 433 -33.22 5.15 10.44
CA ILE A 433 -33.18 3.78 9.92
C ILE A 433 -33.01 3.69 8.41
N ARG A 434 -32.30 2.64 8.00
CA ARG A 434 -32.23 2.20 6.61
C ARG A 434 -33.56 1.61 6.17
N GLY A 435 -33.89 1.78 4.91
CA GLY A 435 -35.08 1.19 4.31
C GLY A 435 -34.95 -0.33 4.24
N GLY A 436 -36.03 -1.03 4.56
CA GLY A 436 -36.03 -2.49 4.65
C GLY A 436 -37.28 -3.05 5.32
N ASP A 437 -37.22 -4.36 5.59
CA ASP A 437 -38.27 -5.14 6.24
C ASP A 437 -38.07 -5.14 7.75
N TYR A 438 -39.06 -4.62 8.47
CA TYR A 438 -39.06 -4.50 9.93
C TYR A 438 -40.31 -5.16 10.53
N VAL A 439 -40.17 -5.62 11.76
CA VAL A 439 -41.30 -5.92 12.64
C VAL A 439 -41.53 -4.71 13.52
N ARG A 440 -42.75 -4.15 13.48
CA ARG A 440 -43.16 -3.03 14.32
C ARG A 440 -43.95 -3.56 15.51
N ILE A 441 -43.46 -3.29 16.72
CA ILE A 441 -44.17 -3.56 17.97
C ILE A 441 -44.60 -2.23 18.58
N SER A 442 -45.90 -1.97 18.65
CA SER A 442 -46.46 -0.71 19.14
C SER A 442 -47.20 -0.92 20.46
N VAL A 443 -46.91 -0.09 21.45
CA VAL A 443 -47.67 0.01 22.70
C VAL A 443 -48.46 1.30 22.68
N VAL A 444 -49.78 1.19 22.68
CA VAL A 444 -50.73 2.31 22.51
C VAL A 444 -51.57 2.45 23.79
N ASP A 445 -51.53 3.63 24.40
CA ASP A 445 -52.38 4.00 25.52
C ASP A 445 -53.32 5.15 25.17
N ASN A 446 -54.41 5.26 25.93
CA ASN A 446 -55.35 6.37 25.86
C ASN A 446 -55.21 7.33 27.07
N GLY A 447 -54.00 7.48 27.59
CA GLY A 447 -53.69 8.32 28.74
C GLY A 447 -53.62 9.81 28.42
N SER A 448 -52.95 10.55 29.30
CA SER A 448 -52.85 12.02 29.22
C SER A 448 -52.04 12.55 28.03
N GLY A 449 -51.21 11.73 27.39
CA GLY A 449 -50.33 12.14 26.29
C GLY A 449 -49.22 13.11 26.73
N MET A 450 -48.41 13.55 25.77
CA MET A 450 -47.25 14.44 25.99
C MET A 450 -47.34 15.70 25.15
N SER A 451 -46.78 16.81 25.66
CA SER A 451 -46.54 18.02 24.88
C SER A 451 -45.37 17.80 23.92
N ALA A 452 -45.27 18.63 22.87
CA ALA A 452 -44.13 18.57 21.93
C ALA A 452 -42.78 18.74 22.64
N GLU A 453 -42.71 19.64 23.63
CA GLU A 453 -41.49 19.87 24.43
C GLU A 453 -41.09 18.64 25.28
N VAL A 454 -42.07 17.90 25.82
CA VAL A 454 -41.82 16.67 26.56
C VAL A 454 -41.42 15.54 25.62
N LEU A 455 -42.02 15.47 24.43
CA LEU A 455 -41.77 14.44 23.43
C LEU A 455 -40.34 14.51 22.86
N GLU A 456 -39.83 15.71 22.58
CA GLU A 456 -38.43 15.92 22.14
C GLU A 456 -37.40 15.42 23.17
N ARG A 457 -37.76 15.49 24.45
CA ARG A 457 -36.88 15.15 25.57
C ARG A 457 -37.17 13.77 26.17
N ALA A 458 -38.19 13.07 25.68
CA ALA A 458 -38.69 11.82 26.27
C ALA A 458 -37.64 10.70 26.29
N PHE A 459 -36.68 10.73 25.36
CA PHE A 459 -35.57 9.78 25.29
C PHE A 459 -34.31 10.24 26.02
N GLU A 460 -34.27 11.48 26.56
CA GLU A 460 -33.14 11.96 27.36
C GLU A 460 -33.02 11.11 28.65
N PRO A 461 -31.82 10.58 28.97
CA PRO A 461 -31.62 9.84 30.22
C PRO A 461 -31.99 10.70 31.44
N PHE A 462 -32.69 10.09 32.40
CA PHE A 462 -33.16 10.71 33.65
C PHE A 462 -34.27 11.77 33.49
N PHE A 463 -34.73 12.04 32.27
CA PHE A 463 -35.86 12.93 32.07
C PHE A 463 -37.17 12.25 32.50
N THR A 464 -37.93 12.91 33.38
CA THR A 464 -39.22 12.41 33.86
C THR A 464 -40.13 13.57 34.22
N THR A 465 -41.41 13.47 33.84
CA THR A 465 -42.47 14.40 34.27
C THR A 465 -43.15 13.96 35.58
N LYS A 466 -42.79 12.79 36.11
CA LYS A 466 -43.31 12.24 37.37
C LYS A 466 -42.65 12.88 38.58
N ALA A 467 -43.38 12.97 39.70
CA ALA A 467 -42.87 13.49 40.97
C ALA A 467 -41.62 12.73 41.47
N VAL A 468 -40.76 13.45 42.21
CA VAL A 468 -39.49 12.93 42.76
C VAL A 468 -39.73 11.61 43.51
N GLY A 469 -39.02 10.56 43.10
CA GLY A 469 -39.11 9.21 43.68
C GLY A 469 -40.15 8.27 43.05
N LYS A 470 -40.99 8.73 42.12
CA LYS A 470 -41.97 7.87 41.40
C LYS A 470 -41.56 7.49 39.97
N GLY A 471 -40.57 8.17 39.39
CA GLY A 471 -40.05 7.88 38.06
C GLY A 471 -38.54 8.01 38.04
N THR A 472 -37.84 7.00 37.50
CA THR A 472 -36.38 7.01 37.36
C THR A 472 -35.92 7.77 36.12
N GLY A 473 -36.83 8.05 35.17
CA GLY A 473 -36.49 8.65 33.88
C GLY A 473 -35.60 7.79 32.99
N LEU A 474 -35.44 6.50 33.31
CA LEU A 474 -34.54 5.58 32.59
C LEU A 474 -35.26 4.65 31.62
N GLY A 475 -36.59 4.48 31.75
CA GLY A 475 -37.33 3.47 31.00
C GLY A 475 -37.24 3.68 29.49
N LEU A 476 -37.64 4.86 28.98
CA LEU A 476 -37.62 5.15 27.54
C LEU A 476 -36.21 5.23 26.96
N SER A 477 -35.23 5.76 27.71
CA SER A 477 -33.83 5.79 27.28
C SER A 477 -33.21 4.38 27.16
N GLN A 478 -33.61 3.45 28.04
CA GLN A 478 -33.17 2.05 27.96
C GLN A 478 -33.79 1.34 26.75
N ILE A 479 -35.07 1.59 26.47
CA ILE A 479 -35.77 1.03 25.31
C ILE A 479 -35.15 1.55 24.00
N PHE A 480 -34.84 2.85 23.94
CA PHE A 480 -34.12 3.46 22.83
C PHE A 480 -32.76 2.80 22.59
N GLY A 481 -31.98 2.60 23.66
CA GLY A 481 -30.68 1.91 23.59
C GLY A 481 -30.79 0.46 23.12
N PHE A 482 -31.79 -0.28 23.62
CA PHE A 482 -32.05 -1.67 23.19
C PHE A 482 -32.40 -1.76 21.70
N ALA A 483 -33.27 -0.89 21.19
CA ALA A 483 -33.65 -0.89 19.79
C ALA A 483 -32.44 -0.63 18.88
N HIS A 484 -31.63 0.38 19.19
CA HIS A 484 -30.41 0.69 18.43
C HIS A 484 -29.38 -0.42 18.46
N GLN A 485 -29.15 -1.04 19.63
CA GLN A 485 -28.24 -2.18 19.77
C GLN A 485 -28.71 -3.40 18.97
N SER A 486 -30.02 -3.52 18.76
CA SER A 486 -30.65 -4.56 17.94
C SER A 486 -30.71 -4.21 16.45
N GLY A 487 -30.10 -3.10 16.01
CA GLY A 487 -30.13 -2.62 14.62
C GLY A 487 -31.48 -2.04 14.19
N GLY A 488 -32.31 -1.64 15.18
CA GLY A 488 -33.64 -1.08 15.02
C GLY A 488 -33.75 0.36 15.55
N GLU A 489 -34.98 0.85 15.70
CA GLU A 489 -35.29 2.23 16.09
C GLU A 489 -36.57 2.31 16.93
N VAL A 490 -36.76 3.43 17.65
CA VAL A 490 -37.98 3.72 18.41
C VAL A 490 -38.67 4.97 17.86
N GLY A 491 -39.93 4.83 17.46
CA GLY A 491 -40.82 5.95 17.16
C GLY A 491 -41.73 6.26 18.34
N ILE A 492 -42.04 7.54 18.55
CA ILE A 492 -43.03 7.98 19.53
C ILE A 492 -44.01 8.98 18.91
N GLU A 493 -45.29 8.71 19.09
CA GLU A 493 -46.39 9.57 18.65
C GLU A 493 -47.26 9.87 19.86
N SER A 494 -47.44 11.13 20.23
CA SER A 494 -48.23 11.52 21.39
C SER A 494 -48.85 12.88 21.19
N GLU A 495 -50.09 13.04 21.65
CA GLU A 495 -50.80 14.32 21.68
C GLU A 495 -51.53 14.46 23.02
N ILE A 496 -51.47 15.66 23.62
CA ILE A 496 -52.12 15.93 24.91
C ILE A 496 -53.61 15.57 24.83
N GLY A 497 -54.04 14.69 25.75
CA GLY A 497 -55.42 14.23 25.87
C GLY A 497 -55.86 13.15 24.88
N ARG A 498 -54.97 12.67 24.00
CA ARG A 498 -55.26 11.56 23.06
C ARG A 498 -54.48 10.28 23.35
N GLY A 499 -53.51 10.34 24.26
CA GLY A 499 -52.67 9.20 24.64
C GLY A 499 -51.34 9.16 23.90
N THR A 500 -50.62 8.04 24.04
CA THR A 500 -49.28 7.85 23.48
C THR A 500 -49.18 6.52 22.75
N THR A 501 -48.47 6.52 21.62
CA THR A 501 -48.04 5.33 20.90
C THR A 501 -46.52 5.30 20.85
N VAL A 502 -45.91 4.26 21.41
CA VAL A 502 -44.48 4.00 21.27
C VAL A 502 -44.29 2.76 20.39
N SER A 503 -43.51 2.89 19.32
CA SER A 503 -43.29 1.85 18.32
C SER A 503 -41.83 1.44 18.23
N LEU A 504 -41.53 0.18 18.47
CA LEU A 504 -40.24 -0.45 18.27
C LEU A 504 -40.17 -1.03 16.85
N TYR A 505 -39.15 -0.64 16.08
CA TYR A 505 -38.88 -1.16 14.73
C TYR A 505 -37.67 -2.07 14.80
N LEU A 506 -37.88 -3.38 14.65
CA LEU A 506 -36.82 -4.39 14.74
C LEU A 506 -36.59 -5.04 13.37
N PRO A 507 -35.34 -5.16 12.89
CA PRO A 507 -35.08 -5.72 11.56
C PRO A 507 -35.47 -7.20 11.50
N ARG A 508 -36.09 -7.60 10.39
CA ARG A 508 -36.40 -9.01 10.12
C ARG A 508 -35.12 -9.86 10.08
N THR A 509 -35.15 -11.03 10.71
CA THR A 509 -34.10 -12.04 10.58
C THR A 509 -34.52 -13.20 9.67
N HIS A 510 -33.53 -13.87 9.10
CA HIS A 510 -33.69 -15.09 8.29
C HIS A 510 -32.98 -16.31 8.92
N VAL A 511 -32.48 -16.20 10.15
CA VAL A 511 -31.83 -17.28 10.89
C VAL A 511 -32.86 -18.36 11.29
N GLU A 512 -32.51 -19.65 11.24
CA GLU A 512 -33.35 -20.79 11.65
C GLU A 512 -33.33 -21.03 13.18
N PRO A 513 -34.42 -21.56 13.80
CA PRO A 513 -34.52 -21.72 15.26
C PRO A 513 -33.69 -22.90 15.83
N ALA A 514 -33.16 -22.74 17.04
CA ALA A 514 -32.62 -23.82 17.88
C ALA A 514 -33.40 -23.86 19.22
N GLU A 515 -33.96 -25.01 19.60
CA GLU A 515 -34.87 -25.16 20.75
C GLU A 515 -34.14 -25.47 22.09
N VAL A 516 -34.49 -24.76 23.17
CA VAL A 516 -34.25 -25.13 24.58
C VAL A 516 -35.56 -24.88 25.37
N ARG A 517 -36.00 -25.81 26.24
CA ARG A 517 -37.24 -25.69 27.03
C ARG A 517 -36.97 -25.55 28.53
N MET A 518 -37.49 -24.49 29.14
CA MET A 518 -37.44 -24.24 30.59
C MET A 518 -38.84 -24.43 31.23
N HIS A 519 -38.91 -24.98 32.44
CA HIS A 519 -40.15 -25.07 33.21
C HIS A 519 -40.30 -23.88 34.18
N PRO A 520 -41.38 -23.08 34.11
CA PRO A 520 -41.61 -21.95 35.01
C PRO A 520 -42.05 -22.40 36.42
N ALA A 521 -41.63 -21.64 37.44
CA ALA A 521 -41.84 -21.94 38.86
C ALA A 521 -43.26 -21.63 39.41
N ALA A 522 -44.30 -21.50 38.57
CA ALA A 522 -45.61 -21.02 38.99
C ALA A 522 -46.73 -22.09 38.95
N LEU A 523 -47.27 -22.36 40.15
CA LEU A 523 -48.61 -22.86 40.51
C LEU A 523 -49.48 -23.48 39.39
N GLN A 524 -49.33 -24.79 39.17
CA GLN A 524 -50.45 -25.63 38.73
C GLN A 524 -50.91 -26.50 39.90
N ARG A 525 -52.24 -26.57 40.05
CA ARG A 525 -52.93 -27.43 41.03
C ARG A 525 -52.55 -28.89 40.74
N ILE A 526 -52.24 -29.62 41.81
CA ILE A 526 -51.79 -31.01 41.84
C ILE A 526 -52.83 -31.93 41.18
N GLU A 527 -52.45 -32.58 40.08
CA GLU A 527 -52.98 -33.87 39.59
C GLU A 527 -51.88 -34.67 38.84
N ALA A 528 -50.62 -34.57 39.25
CA ALA A 528 -49.59 -35.51 38.77
C ALA A 528 -49.40 -36.59 39.84
N GLU A 529 -49.93 -37.79 39.58
CA GLU A 529 -49.50 -38.99 40.30
C GLU A 529 -47.98 -39.19 40.09
N PRO A 530 -47.22 -39.63 41.10
CA PRO A 530 -45.80 -39.91 40.94
C PRO A 530 -45.60 -40.89 39.77
N SER A 531 -44.77 -40.51 38.78
CA SER A 531 -44.63 -41.35 37.58
C SER A 531 -43.92 -42.68 37.86
N VAL A 532 -43.18 -42.78 38.98
CA VAL A 532 -42.56 -44.01 39.51
C VAL A 532 -42.38 -43.91 41.05
N PRO A 533 -43.33 -44.40 41.88
CA PRO A 533 -43.13 -44.49 43.33
C PRO A 533 -41.89 -45.34 43.67
N GLY A 534 -41.05 -44.91 44.61
CA GLY A 534 -39.85 -45.62 45.07
C GLY A 534 -38.59 -45.44 44.21
N ALA A 535 -38.57 -44.50 43.26
CA ALA A 535 -37.36 -44.21 42.49
C ALA A 535 -36.25 -43.61 43.38
N ARG A 536 -35.01 -44.04 43.13
CA ARG A 536 -33.83 -43.70 43.92
C ARG A 536 -33.07 -42.56 43.27
N ILE A 537 -32.96 -41.46 44.00
CA ILE A 537 -32.53 -40.17 43.44
C ILE A 537 -31.20 -39.77 44.08
N LEU A 538 -30.16 -39.58 43.28
CA LEU A 538 -28.92 -38.98 43.77
C LEU A 538 -29.08 -37.46 43.80
N LEU A 539 -29.09 -36.86 44.99
CA LEU A 539 -29.20 -35.42 45.17
C LEU A 539 -27.84 -34.82 45.52
N VAL A 540 -27.36 -33.87 44.73
CA VAL A 540 -26.10 -33.15 44.94
C VAL A 540 -26.38 -31.68 45.14
N GLU A 541 -26.20 -31.20 46.37
CA GLU A 541 -26.51 -29.83 46.79
C GLU A 541 -25.50 -29.44 47.86
N ASP A 542 -24.83 -28.29 47.74
CA ASP A 542 -23.80 -27.87 48.69
C ASP A 542 -24.39 -27.21 49.95
N ASP A 543 -25.46 -26.39 49.84
CA ASP A 543 -26.10 -25.78 51.01
C ASP A 543 -26.88 -26.83 51.83
N PRO A 544 -26.47 -27.10 53.09
CA PRO A 544 -27.09 -28.13 53.93
C PRO A 544 -28.59 -27.88 54.21
N ARG A 545 -29.05 -26.62 54.18
CA ARG A 545 -30.45 -26.26 54.41
C ARG A 545 -31.30 -26.55 53.18
N VAL A 546 -30.81 -26.20 51.99
CA VAL A 546 -31.49 -26.50 50.72
C VAL A 546 -31.51 -28.01 50.48
N ARG A 547 -30.41 -28.69 50.81
CA ARG A 547 -30.31 -30.15 50.74
C ARG A 547 -31.35 -30.82 51.64
N ALA A 548 -31.43 -30.42 52.91
CA ALA A 548 -32.42 -30.96 53.85
C ALA A 548 -33.87 -30.69 53.41
N ALA A 549 -34.16 -29.49 52.88
CA ALA A 549 -35.49 -29.17 52.37
C ALA A 549 -35.88 -29.99 51.13
N THR A 550 -34.93 -30.21 50.23
CA THR A 550 -35.14 -31.01 49.01
C THR A 550 -35.31 -32.48 49.34
N ILE A 551 -34.55 -33.02 50.31
CA ILE A 551 -34.73 -34.39 50.83
C ILE A 551 -36.15 -34.57 51.34
N GLY A 552 -36.62 -33.70 52.24
CA GLY A 552 -37.98 -33.80 52.78
C GLY A 552 -39.06 -33.70 51.70
N ALA A 553 -38.85 -32.85 50.68
CA ALA A 553 -39.76 -32.74 49.54
C ALA A 553 -39.78 -34.00 48.65
N LEU A 554 -38.66 -34.70 48.50
CA LEU A 554 -38.57 -35.95 47.74
C LEU A 554 -39.17 -37.13 48.52
N GLU A 555 -38.93 -37.19 49.83
CA GLU A 555 -39.53 -38.19 50.73
C GLU A 555 -41.06 -38.05 50.80
N ASP A 556 -41.58 -36.82 50.88
CA ASP A 556 -43.04 -36.53 50.83
C ASP A 556 -43.69 -36.95 49.49
N LEU A 557 -42.90 -37.16 48.43
CA LEU A 557 -43.32 -37.61 47.11
C LEU A 557 -43.07 -39.12 46.88
N ASP A 558 -42.77 -39.89 47.94
CA ASP A 558 -42.44 -41.32 47.91
C ASP A 558 -41.19 -41.68 47.08
N TYR A 559 -40.20 -40.78 47.00
CA TYR A 559 -38.88 -41.07 46.41
C TYR A 559 -37.83 -41.41 47.49
N GLU A 560 -36.77 -42.12 47.10
CA GLU A 560 -35.63 -42.47 47.97
C GLU A 560 -34.40 -41.59 47.65
N PRO A 561 -34.23 -40.41 48.29
CA PRO A 561 -33.07 -39.56 48.04
C PRO A 561 -31.80 -40.07 48.73
N VAL A 562 -30.69 -40.15 47.98
CA VAL A 562 -29.34 -40.30 48.51
C VAL A 562 -28.63 -38.97 48.35
N ALA A 563 -28.38 -38.28 49.46
CA ALA A 563 -27.87 -36.93 49.45
C ALA A 563 -26.33 -36.89 49.51
N CYS A 564 -25.75 -35.99 48.72
CA CYS A 564 -24.33 -35.70 48.67
C CYS A 564 -24.11 -34.19 48.80
N SER A 565 -23.04 -33.81 49.50
CA SER A 565 -22.65 -32.43 49.77
C SER A 565 -21.68 -31.85 48.74
N SER A 566 -21.12 -32.69 47.87
CA SER A 566 -20.19 -32.28 46.82
C SER A 566 -20.21 -33.26 45.65
N GLY A 567 -19.70 -32.82 44.50
CA GLY A 567 -19.50 -33.69 43.32
C GLY A 567 -18.59 -34.89 43.62
N ALA A 568 -17.58 -34.74 44.47
CA ALA A 568 -16.70 -35.84 44.85
C ALA A 568 -17.43 -36.94 45.63
N GLU A 569 -18.31 -36.56 46.58
CA GLU A 569 -19.13 -37.51 47.33
C GLU A 569 -20.14 -38.21 46.41
N ALA A 570 -20.73 -37.46 45.47
CA ALA A 570 -21.65 -37.98 44.46
C ALA A 570 -20.99 -39.05 43.57
N LEU A 571 -19.74 -38.84 43.15
CA LEU A 571 -18.99 -39.83 42.36
C LEU A 571 -18.78 -41.15 43.11
N VAL A 572 -18.51 -41.08 44.42
CA VAL A 572 -18.32 -42.28 45.27
C VAL A 572 -19.66 -42.99 45.51
N ALA A 573 -20.74 -42.24 45.76
CA ALA A 573 -22.08 -42.82 45.93
C ALA A 573 -22.56 -43.52 44.65
N PHE A 574 -22.34 -42.89 43.49
CA PHE A 574 -22.71 -43.42 42.18
C PHE A 574 -22.00 -44.73 41.81
N GLU A 575 -20.81 -45.00 42.34
CA GLU A 575 -20.10 -46.28 42.13
C GLU A 575 -20.72 -47.44 42.93
N LYS A 576 -21.26 -47.15 44.12
CA LYS A 576 -21.76 -48.17 45.04
C LYS A 576 -23.17 -48.65 44.68
N GLU A 577 -23.97 -47.75 44.10
CA GLU A 577 -25.41 -47.93 43.97
C GLU A 577 -25.90 -47.51 42.57
N ARG A 578 -27.16 -47.81 42.26
CA ARG A 578 -27.85 -47.35 41.04
C ARG A 578 -28.89 -46.29 41.40
N PHE A 579 -29.11 -45.38 40.46
CA PHE A 579 -29.99 -44.22 40.60
C PHE A 579 -30.74 -44.01 39.30
N GLU A 580 -32.05 -43.78 39.37
CA GLU A 580 -32.89 -43.50 38.21
C GLU A 580 -32.82 -42.02 37.79
N LEU A 581 -32.51 -41.12 38.73
CA LEU A 581 -32.37 -39.69 38.50
C LEU A 581 -31.20 -39.12 39.31
N VAL A 582 -30.41 -38.24 38.67
CA VAL A 582 -29.44 -37.38 39.35
C VAL A 582 -29.97 -35.94 39.34
N ILE A 583 -30.16 -35.38 40.54
CA ILE A 583 -30.48 -33.97 40.76
C ILE A 583 -29.20 -33.27 41.23
N SER A 584 -28.74 -32.26 40.50
CA SER A 584 -27.49 -31.54 40.83
C SER A 584 -27.68 -30.03 40.77
N ASP A 585 -27.14 -29.29 41.74
CA ASP A 585 -26.92 -27.85 41.56
C ASP A 585 -25.96 -27.61 40.40
N VAL A 586 -26.17 -26.53 39.64
CA VAL A 586 -25.32 -26.14 38.51
C VAL A 586 -23.97 -25.63 39.01
N ILE A 587 -24.00 -24.78 40.04
CA ILE A 587 -22.79 -24.18 40.62
C ILE A 587 -22.53 -24.83 41.97
N MET A 588 -21.41 -25.53 42.06
CA MET A 588 -20.95 -26.14 43.31
C MET A 588 -19.44 -25.92 43.45
N PRO A 589 -18.90 -25.86 44.68
CA PRO A 589 -17.47 -25.81 44.93
C PRO A 589 -16.74 -27.03 44.32
N GLU A 590 -15.50 -26.82 43.86
CA GLU A 590 -14.58 -27.83 43.30
C GLU A 590 -14.98 -28.45 41.95
N MET A 591 -16.26 -28.75 41.74
CA MET A 591 -16.78 -29.38 40.53
C MET A 591 -18.19 -28.88 40.24
N THR A 592 -18.42 -28.36 39.03
CA THR A 592 -19.75 -27.90 38.62
C THR A 592 -20.69 -29.07 38.31
N GLY A 593 -22.00 -28.84 38.39
CA GLY A 593 -23.02 -29.85 38.03
C GLY A 593 -22.81 -30.45 36.62
N PRO A 594 -22.61 -29.63 35.57
CA PRO A 594 -22.36 -30.15 34.22
C PRO A 594 -21.09 -31.00 34.11
N GLU A 595 -20.02 -30.63 34.82
CA GLU A 595 -18.78 -31.43 34.87
C GLU A 595 -19.02 -32.77 35.57
N LEU A 596 -19.76 -32.78 36.68
CA LEU A 596 -20.15 -34.00 37.38
C LEU A 596 -20.95 -34.92 36.46
N ILE A 597 -22.00 -34.42 35.80
CA ILE A 597 -22.83 -35.23 34.89
C ILE A 597 -22.02 -35.77 33.71
N ARG A 598 -21.09 -34.99 33.14
CA ARG A 598 -20.16 -35.49 32.12
C ARG A 598 -19.30 -36.64 32.62
N VAL A 599 -18.84 -36.61 33.88
CA VAL A 599 -18.07 -37.70 34.49
C VAL A 599 -18.96 -38.93 34.72
N LEU A 600 -20.19 -38.74 35.21
CA LEU A 600 -21.14 -39.82 35.48
C LEU A 600 -21.59 -40.52 34.20
N LYS A 601 -21.93 -39.76 33.14
CA LYS A 601 -22.34 -40.32 31.84
C LYS A 601 -21.26 -41.16 31.16
N ARG A 602 -19.98 -40.85 31.37
CA ARG A 602 -18.87 -41.71 30.90
C ARG A 602 -18.83 -43.08 31.58
N ARG A 603 -19.46 -43.24 32.75
CA ARG A 603 -19.48 -44.49 33.51
C ARG A 603 -20.71 -45.33 33.17
N ARG A 604 -21.89 -44.72 33.15
CA ARG A 604 -23.16 -45.33 32.73
C ARG A 604 -24.09 -44.26 32.15
N GLU A 605 -24.99 -44.63 31.25
CA GLU A 605 -25.97 -43.69 30.65
C GLU A 605 -27.41 -43.95 31.13
N ASP A 606 -27.61 -44.93 32.02
CA ASP A 606 -28.91 -45.39 32.51
C ASP A 606 -29.48 -44.57 33.68
N PHE A 607 -29.49 -43.23 33.55
CA PHE A 607 -30.18 -42.34 34.50
C PHE A 607 -30.64 -41.02 33.86
N ALA A 608 -31.75 -40.48 34.35
CA ALA A 608 -32.22 -39.15 34.01
C ALA A 608 -31.40 -38.06 34.76
N VAL A 609 -31.40 -36.84 34.23
CA VAL A 609 -30.68 -35.71 34.85
C VAL A 609 -31.60 -34.51 34.98
N LEU A 610 -31.62 -33.92 36.17
CA LEU A 610 -32.31 -32.68 36.48
C LEU A 610 -31.31 -31.71 37.12
N PHE A 611 -31.09 -30.57 36.48
CA PHE A 611 -30.28 -29.51 37.08
C PHE A 611 -31.14 -28.59 37.93
N VAL A 612 -30.60 -28.16 39.06
CA VAL A 612 -31.19 -27.14 39.91
C VAL A 612 -30.36 -25.88 39.82
N THR A 613 -30.96 -24.72 39.57
CA THR A 613 -30.24 -23.45 39.42
C THR A 613 -30.80 -22.37 40.34
N GLY A 614 -29.92 -21.54 40.91
CA GLY A 614 -30.30 -20.36 41.68
C GLY A 614 -30.62 -19.12 40.84
N TYR A 615 -30.25 -19.10 39.56
CA TYR A 615 -30.16 -17.87 38.78
C TYR A 615 -30.77 -18.00 37.37
N VAL A 616 -30.82 -16.87 36.66
CA VAL A 616 -31.19 -16.81 35.23
C VAL A 616 -29.90 -16.83 34.43
N GLY A 617 -29.84 -17.61 33.35
CA GLY A 617 -28.65 -17.73 32.49
C GLY A 617 -27.67 -18.84 32.90
N GLU A 618 -27.84 -19.44 34.09
CA GLU A 618 -27.11 -20.65 34.49
C GLU A 618 -27.55 -21.92 33.72
N GLY A 619 -28.53 -21.80 32.82
CA GLY A 619 -29.16 -22.90 32.07
C GLY A 619 -28.91 -22.90 30.56
N GLU A 620 -28.14 -21.94 30.02
CA GLU A 620 -28.05 -21.69 28.57
C GLU A 620 -26.67 -21.99 27.96
N GLY A 621 -25.77 -22.60 28.75
CA GLY A 621 -24.51 -23.13 28.25
C GLY A 621 -24.72 -24.34 27.33
N GLU A 622 -23.83 -24.53 26.36
CA GLU A 622 -23.89 -25.66 25.41
C GLU A 622 -23.94 -27.03 26.12
N ASP A 623 -23.29 -27.14 27.28
CA ASP A 623 -23.23 -28.34 28.13
C ASP A 623 -24.56 -28.69 28.85
N LEU A 624 -25.52 -27.77 28.88
CA LEU A 624 -26.81 -27.92 29.58
C LEU A 624 -27.97 -28.22 28.63
N ARG A 625 -27.71 -28.13 27.30
CA ARG A 625 -28.72 -28.39 26.26
C ARG A 625 -29.20 -29.84 26.32
N GLY A 626 -30.52 -30.02 26.30
CA GLY A 626 -31.18 -31.34 26.30
C GLY A 626 -31.53 -31.90 27.69
N TYR A 627 -31.13 -31.24 28.78
CA TYR A 627 -31.47 -31.64 30.16
C TYR A 627 -32.65 -30.85 30.73
N GLU A 628 -33.33 -31.44 31.72
CA GLU A 628 -34.38 -30.75 32.47
C GLU A 628 -33.77 -29.82 33.53
N MET A 629 -34.44 -28.70 33.80
CA MET A 629 -33.96 -27.69 34.75
C MET A 629 -35.06 -27.23 35.69
N LEU A 630 -34.74 -27.13 36.97
CA LEU A 630 -35.59 -26.62 38.05
C LEU A 630 -34.93 -25.41 38.71
N ARG A 631 -35.73 -24.40 39.05
CA ARG A 631 -35.20 -23.13 39.54
C ARG A 631 -35.50 -22.87 41.01
N LYS A 632 -34.48 -22.45 41.77
CA LYS A 632 -34.61 -22.02 43.18
C LYS A 632 -35.15 -20.58 43.26
N PRO A 633 -36.00 -20.27 44.26
CA PRO A 633 -36.69 -21.20 45.14
C PRO A 633 -37.84 -21.92 44.39
N PHE A 634 -37.98 -23.24 44.60
CA PHE A 634 -39.04 -24.06 44.01
C PHE A 634 -40.01 -24.60 45.07
N THR A 635 -41.19 -25.01 44.63
CA THR A 635 -42.21 -25.69 45.46
C THR A 635 -42.11 -27.21 45.29
N VAL A 636 -42.70 -27.97 46.22
CA VAL A 636 -42.80 -29.44 46.12
C VAL A 636 -43.49 -29.86 44.81
N GLY A 637 -44.55 -29.15 44.39
CA GLY A 637 -45.23 -29.44 43.12
C GLY A 637 -44.37 -29.16 41.88
N ALA A 638 -43.55 -28.11 41.90
CA ALA A 638 -42.61 -27.83 40.81
C ALA A 638 -41.51 -28.91 40.73
N LEU A 639 -41.03 -29.39 41.88
CA LEU A 639 -40.10 -30.51 41.95
C LEU A 639 -40.73 -31.80 41.41
N ALA A 640 -41.96 -32.13 41.81
CA ALA A 640 -42.66 -33.32 41.33
C ALA A 640 -42.80 -33.33 39.80
N ASN A 641 -43.20 -32.21 39.20
CA ASN A 641 -43.34 -32.07 37.75
C ASN A 641 -41.98 -32.19 37.02
N ALA A 642 -40.93 -31.56 37.56
CA ALA A 642 -39.60 -31.62 36.96
C ALA A 642 -39.01 -33.03 37.02
N VAL A 643 -39.19 -33.75 38.13
CA VAL A 643 -38.78 -35.15 38.29
C VAL A 643 -39.55 -36.06 37.32
N ALA A 644 -40.87 -35.90 37.23
CA ALA A 644 -41.70 -36.68 36.31
C ALA A 644 -41.32 -36.43 34.83
N SER A 645 -41.04 -35.18 34.45
CA SER A 645 -40.57 -34.83 33.10
C SER A 645 -39.21 -35.44 32.79
N ALA A 646 -38.26 -35.36 33.73
CA ALA A 646 -36.90 -35.88 33.57
C ALA A 646 -36.89 -37.40 33.40
N ILE A 647 -37.63 -38.13 34.23
CA ILE A 647 -37.74 -39.60 34.17
C ILE A 647 -38.53 -40.02 32.92
N GLY A 648 -39.60 -39.30 32.56
CA GLY A 648 -40.41 -39.59 31.37
C GLY A 648 -39.67 -39.49 30.04
N ARG A 649 -38.55 -38.77 29.97
CA ARG A 649 -37.68 -38.68 28.78
C ARG A 649 -36.68 -39.81 28.63
N MET A 650 -36.53 -40.67 29.64
CA MET A 650 -35.62 -41.81 29.54
C MET A 650 -36.17 -42.78 28.47
N PRO A 651 -35.39 -43.16 27.44
CA PRO A 651 -35.86 -44.13 26.46
C PRO A 651 -36.15 -45.44 27.18
N ARG A 652 -37.44 -45.79 27.33
CA ARG A 652 -37.83 -47.11 27.83
C ARG A 652 -37.21 -48.15 26.91
N GLN A 653 -36.28 -48.94 27.45
CA GLN A 653 -35.95 -50.22 26.84
C GLN A 653 -37.25 -51.04 26.81
N PRO A 654 -37.65 -51.63 25.67
CA PRO A 654 -38.87 -52.41 25.61
C PRO A 654 -38.76 -53.57 26.59
N ASP A 655 -39.67 -53.61 27.57
CA ASP A 655 -39.79 -54.72 28.52
C ASP A 655 -39.94 -56.04 27.77
N GLU A 656 -39.17 -57.03 28.23
CA GLU A 656 -39.43 -58.46 28.07
C GLU A 656 -40.78 -58.81 28.71
N ALA A 657 -41.87 -58.43 28.07
CA ALA A 657 -43.18 -59.03 28.27
C ALA A 657 -43.41 -60.11 27.19
N ALA A 658 -42.59 -61.16 27.20
CA ALA A 658 -42.83 -62.44 26.53
C ALA A 658 -41.86 -63.53 27.01
N ALA A 659 -42.12 -64.10 28.19
CA ALA A 659 -41.83 -65.51 28.51
C ALA A 659 -42.67 -65.96 29.70
#